data_AF-A0A948SQ13-F1
#
_entry.id   AF-A0A948SQ13-F1
#
_cell.length_a   1.000
_cell.length_b   1.000
_cell.length_c   1.000
_cell.angle_alpha   90.00
_cell.angle_beta   90.00
_cell.angle_gamma   90.00
#
_symmetry.space_group_name_H-M   'P 1'
#
loop_
_entity.id
_entity.type
_entity.pdbx_description
1 polymer ?
#
loop_
_entity_poly.entity_id
_entity_poly.type
_entity_poly.pdbx_seq_one_letter_code
_entity_poly.pdbx_strand_id
1 'polypeptide(L)'
;MTFASAAGRHDMVRRQVVARGVVDSRVVAAMDAVPREEFVGDRYRAMAYEDLPLPIEDGQTISQPYIVALMAEAARLSPGDRVLEVGAGSGYASAVLSLLCAEVVAIERHPKLAEIARERLQRLGFRNVTVLQGDGSVGVPTRAPFEAIVVSAGGPDVPPSLLAQLAPGGRLVIPVGRDPQGQELVRIVRALDGTIERESLGAVRFVPLVGAQGWSAGPAVPVRRKRSTRGSDVRAEVASGAIAVACEPFADIELADFGRLLARIGSARVVLIGESTHGTSEFYRLRARITRELIEKRGFRVVALEADWPDAAVLDRHARGEGDDPARTSAFTRFPAWMWRNRETAEFIDWLRVRQRDASVPRVRVCGLDIYAMDRSIAAVLGFLDRSDPAAAARARRRYGCLSPWADDPARYGRAVVSGTLEGCEQDAVAMLGEMLRTRVAAAAHDDLFDAQRNAALVRSAEAYYRAMYLGSRESWNLRDTHMFETLQAVMERGGPGCRAVVWAHNSHVGDATATEMGARGETSLGALARSAFGDGAYLIGMGTDRGTVAAALEWDGPMAVRDLRHSHPESYERACTRSGIPRFLLPMRGLGRDTVREALAEPMLERAVGVIYRADTELASHYFAASLPAQFDEWAWFAETHAVDAKAGPTHDADPGTYPFGL
;
A
#
# COMPACT_ATOMS: atom_id res chain seq x y z
N MET A 1 -29.05 -20.57 11.41
CA MET A 1 -27.71 -20.00 11.14
C MET A 1 -26.83 -20.87 10.24
N THR A 2 -27.02 -22.19 10.17
CA THR A 2 -26.18 -23.14 9.40
C THR A 2 -26.21 -22.97 7.87
N PHE A 3 -27.34 -22.57 7.27
CA PHE A 3 -27.41 -22.36 5.81
C PHE A 3 -26.61 -21.15 5.31
N ALA A 4 -26.51 -20.08 6.11
CA ALA A 4 -25.76 -18.88 5.74
C ALA A 4 -24.24 -19.10 5.78
N SER A 5 -23.75 -19.98 6.66
CA SER A 5 -22.31 -20.24 6.78
C SER A 5 -21.80 -21.17 5.68
N ALA A 6 -22.59 -22.14 5.23
CA ALA A 6 -22.24 -22.98 4.08
C ALA A 6 -22.19 -22.19 2.76
N ALA A 7 -23.13 -21.25 2.55
CA ALA A 7 -23.12 -20.38 1.37
C ALA A 7 -21.89 -19.46 1.34
N GLY A 8 -21.52 -18.88 2.49
CA GLY A 8 -20.30 -18.07 2.62
C GLY A 8 -19.02 -18.86 2.33
N ARG A 9 -18.96 -20.13 2.75
CA ARG A 9 -17.83 -21.02 2.43
C ARG A 9 -17.69 -21.29 0.94
N HIS A 10 -18.77 -21.68 0.29
CA HIS A 10 -18.74 -22.01 -1.13
C HIS A 10 -18.40 -20.78 -1.97
N ASP A 11 -18.90 -19.61 -1.60
CA ASP A 11 -18.54 -18.36 -2.27
C ASP A 11 -17.06 -17.99 -2.06
N MET A 12 -16.52 -18.17 -0.85
CA MET A 12 -15.08 -18.02 -0.57
C MET A 12 -14.25 -18.97 -1.46
N VAL A 13 -14.60 -20.25 -1.53
CA VAL A 13 -13.87 -21.21 -2.36
C VAL A 13 -13.91 -20.80 -3.83
N ARG A 14 -15.08 -20.44 -4.35
CA ARG A 14 -15.24 -20.04 -5.76
C ARG A 14 -14.49 -18.74 -6.08
N ARG A 15 -14.65 -17.68 -5.28
CA ARG A 15 -14.13 -16.33 -5.57
C ARG A 15 -12.70 -16.12 -5.13
N GLN A 16 -12.26 -16.77 -4.06
CA GLN A 16 -10.97 -16.50 -3.42
C GLN A 16 -9.98 -17.66 -3.59
N VAL A 17 -10.43 -18.91 -3.77
CA VAL A 17 -9.53 -20.06 -3.97
C VAL A 17 -9.40 -20.40 -5.45
N VAL A 18 -10.50 -20.82 -6.08
CA VAL A 18 -10.51 -21.25 -7.50
C VAL A 18 -10.17 -20.10 -8.45
N ALA A 19 -10.80 -18.93 -8.27
CA ALA A 19 -10.54 -17.76 -9.12
C ALA A 19 -9.12 -17.16 -8.96
N ARG A 20 -8.30 -17.70 -8.06
CA ARG A 20 -6.90 -17.32 -7.81
C ARG A 20 -5.91 -18.46 -8.13
N GLY A 21 -6.35 -19.44 -8.90
CA GLY A 21 -5.46 -20.42 -9.55
C GLY A 21 -5.31 -21.75 -8.84
N VAL A 22 -6.02 -21.99 -7.73
CA VAL A 22 -6.06 -23.33 -7.13
C VAL A 22 -7.00 -24.22 -7.93
N VAL A 23 -6.43 -25.20 -8.61
CA VAL A 23 -7.11 -26.05 -9.61
C VAL A 23 -7.17 -27.52 -9.21
N ASP A 24 -6.39 -27.96 -8.21
CA ASP A 24 -6.53 -29.32 -7.67
C ASP A 24 -7.93 -29.50 -7.05
N SER A 25 -8.74 -30.34 -7.69
CA SER A 25 -10.13 -30.58 -7.29
C SER A 25 -10.25 -31.20 -5.89
N ARG A 26 -9.24 -31.94 -5.41
CA ARG A 26 -9.21 -32.48 -4.05
C ARG A 26 -8.97 -31.37 -3.03
N VAL A 27 -8.07 -30.43 -3.32
CA VAL A 27 -7.82 -29.27 -2.46
C VAL A 27 -9.06 -28.38 -2.40
N VAL A 28 -9.68 -28.10 -3.54
CA VAL A 28 -10.93 -27.33 -3.62
C VAL A 28 -12.03 -28.00 -2.80
N ALA A 29 -12.22 -29.32 -2.94
CA ALA A 29 -13.19 -30.07 -2.16
C ALA A 29 -12.89 -30.06 -0.66
N ALA A 30 -11.63 -30.16 -0.25
CA ALA A 30 -11.24 -30.08 1.15
C ALA A 30 -11.53 -28.70 1.75
N MET A 31 -11.23 -27.62 1.02
CA MET A 31 -11.54 -26.25 1.44
C MET A 31 -13.05 -26.01 1.58
N ASP A 32 -13.86 -26.62 0.70
CA ASP A 32 -15.32 -26.51 0.74
C ASP A 32 -15.98 -27.40 1.83
N ALA A 33 -15.28 -28.45 2.26
CA ALA A 33 -15.76 -29.37 3.29
C ALA A 33 -15.48 -28.87 4.73
N VAL A 34 -14.33 -28.24 4.98
CA VAL A 34 -13.91 -27.87 6.35
C VAL A 34 -14.59 -26.58 6.80
N PRO A 35 -15.39 -26.60 7.89
CA PRO A 35 -16.10 -25.41 8.38
C PRO A 35 -15.16 -24.48 9.14
N ARG A 36 -14.51 -23.55 8.42
CA ARG A 36 -13.53 -22.60 8.97
C ARG A 36 -14.05 -21.78 10.15
N GLU A 37 -15.35 -21.50 10.21
CA GLU A 37 -16.02 -20.81 11.31
C GLU A 37 -15.94 -21.57 12.65
N GLU A 38 -15.68 -22.87 12.64
CA GLU A 38 -15.47 -23.67 13.86
C GLU A 38 -14.04 -23.55 14.42
N PHE A 39 -13.12 -22.91 13.67
CA PHE A 39 -11.70 -22.76 14.00
C PHE A 39 -11.32 -21.33 14.43
N VAL A 40 -12.31 -20.47 14.64
CA VAL A 40 -12.13 -19.08 15.11
C VAL A 40 -13.06 -18.79 16.28
N GLY A 41 -12.71 -17.80 17.11
CA GLY A 41 -13.58 -17.37 18.21
C GLY A 41 -14.89 -16.73 17.72
N ASP A 42 -15.94 -16.77 18.53
CA ASP A 42 -17.31 -16.37 18.15
C ASP A 42 -17.42 -14.99 17.47
N ARG A 43 -16.66 -14.00 17.96
CA ARG A 43 -16.61 -12.64 17.41
C ARG A 43 -16.09 -12.55 15.97
N TYR A 44 -15.36 -13.57 15.49
CA TYR A 44 -14.78 -13.60 14.15
C TYR A 44 -15.52 -14.53 13.19
N ARG A 45 -16.57 -15.24 13.65
CA ARG A 45 -17.31 -16.20 12.81
C ARG A 45 -17.92 -15.55 11.57
N ALA A 46 -18.39 -14.29 11.67
CA ALA A 46 -18.93 -13.55 10.54
C ALA A 46 -17.88 -13.22 9.47
N MET A 47 -16.60 -13.14 9.85
CA MET A 47 -15.47 -12.86 8.97
C MET A 47 -14.69 -14.13 8.57
N ALA A 48 -15.15 -15.31 8.99
CA ALA A 48 -14.40 -16.57 8.82
C ALA A 48 -14.07 -16.89 7.36
N TYR A 49 -14.86 -16.36 6.42
CA TYR A 49 -14.76 -16.60 4.98
C TYR A 49 -14.22 -15.40 4.19
N GLU A 50 -13.81 -14.33 4.86
CA GLU A 50 -13.04 -13.25 4.23
C GLU A 50 -11.59 -13.70 3.99
N ASP A 51 -10.95 -13.26 2.90
CA ASP A 51 -9.55 -13.62 2.62
C ASP A 51 -8.56 -12.81 3.47
N LEU A 52 -8.64 -12.96 4.79
CA LEU A 52 -7.76 -12.27 5.73
C LEU A 52 -7.39 -13.18 6.91
N PRO A 53 -6.19 -12.97 7.50
CA PRO A 53 -5.81 -13.68 8.72
C PRO A 53 -6.65 -13.19 9.89
N LEU A 54 -7.06 -14.12 10.77
CA LEU A 54 -7.87 -13.80 11.95
C LEU A 54 -7.11 -14.11 13.24
N PRO A 55 -7.24 -13.27 14.29
CA PRO A 55 -6.63 -13.57 15.59
C PRO A 55 -7.22 -14.84 16.22
N ILE A 56 -6.34 -15.67 16.75
CA ILE A 56 -6.67 -16.83 17.59
C ILE A 56 -5.99 -16.71 18.96
N GLU A 57 -6.06 -17.74 19.79
CA GLU A 57 -5.49 -17.73 21.13
C GLU A 57 -3.95 -17.53 21.11
N ASP A 58 -3.40 -17.14 22.26
CA ASP A 58 -1.95 -16.96 22.49
C ASP A 58 -1.23 -16.04 21.49
N GLY A 59 -1.95 -15.04 20.97
CA GLY A 59 -1.40 -14.03 20.07
C GLY A 59 -1.07 -14.55 18.68
N GLN A 60 -1.54 -15.75 18.33
CA GLN A 60 -1.36 -16.33 17.00
C GLN A 60 -2.49 -15.91 16.07
N THR A 61 -2.34 -16.23 14.79
CA THR A 61 -3.35 -15.96 13.75
C THR A 61 -3.62 -17.23 12.93
N ILE A 62 -4.89 -17.48 12.61
CA ILE A 62 -5.23 -18.42 11.54
C ILE A 62 -4.96 -17.74 10.18
N SER A 63 -4.22 -18.39 9.29
CA SER A 63 -3.89 -17.85 7.96
C SER A 63 -5.13 -17.63 7.11
N GLN A 64 -5.10 -16.66 6.19
CA GLN A 64 -6.18 -16.42 5.23
C GLN A 64 -6.49 -17.68 4.39
N PRO A 65 -7.76 -17.95 4.04
CA PRO A 65 -8.18 -19.13 3.28
C PRO A 65 -7.34 -19.43 2.04
N TYR A 66 -7.03 -18.41 1.22
CA TYR A 66 -6.26 -18.62 -0.01
C TYR A 66 -4.87 -19.20 0.27
N ILE A 67 -4.17 -18.71 1.29
CA ILE A 67 -2.81 -19.17 1.61
C ILE A 67 -2.83 -20.63 2.08
N VAL A 68 -3.85 -21.05 2.83
CA VAL A 68 -4.01 -22.46 3.23
C VAL A 68 -4.20 -23.34 1.99
N ALA A 69 -5.04 -22.92 1.05
CA ALA A 69 -5.27 -23.64 -0.20
C ALA A 69 -4.01 -23.71 -1.08
N LEU A 70 -3.31 -22.58 -1.25
CA LEU A 70 -2.05 -22.50 -2.00
C LEU A 70 -0.99 -23.44 -1.41
N MET A 71 -0.83 -23.46 -0.09
CA MET A 71 0.11 -24.36 0.57
C MET A 71 -0.29 -25.83 0.42
N ALA A 72 -1.59 -26.14 0.46
CA ALA A 72 -2.12 -27.49 0.26
C ALA A 72 -2.05 -27.98 -1.20
N GLU A 73 -2.03 -27.07 -2.18
CA GLU A 73 -1.83 -27.41 -3.59
C GLU A 73 -0.35 -27.55 -3.94
N ALA A 74 0.48 -26.60 -3.52
CA ALA A 74 1.95 -26.68 -3.63
C ALA A 74 2.49 -27.96 -2.96
N ALA A 75 1.75 -28.43 -1.96
CA ALA A 75 1.99 -29.65 -1.25
C ALA A 75 1.86 -30.95 -2.08
N ARG A 76 1.10 -30.94 -3.17
CA ARG A 76 0.88 -32.08 -4.07
C ARG A 76 0.60 -33.41 -3.34
N LEU A 77 -0.30 -33.37 -2.35
CA LEU A 77 -0.57 -34.52 -1.48
C LEU A 77 -1.27 -35.68 -2.21
N SER A 78 -0.86 -36.89 -1.88
CA SER A 78 -1.52 -38.13 -2.26
C SER A 78 -2.22 -38.79 -1.06
N PRO A 79 -3.29 -39.59 -1.29
CA PRO A 79 -4.02 -40.24 -0.20
C PRO A 79 -3.18 -41.18 0.69
N GLY A 80 -2.01 -41.62 0.23
CA GLY A 80 -1.07 -42.44 1.00
C GLY A 80 -0.04 -41.65 1.82
N ASP A 81 0.03 -40.33 1.67
CA ASP A 81 1.09 -39.53 2.25
C ASP A 81 0.95 -39.41 3.78
N ARG A 82 2.10 -39.37 4.47
CA ARG A 82 2.21 -38.95 5.86
C ARG A 82 2.75 -37.52 5.89
N VAL A 83 1.96 -36.63 6.47
CA VAL A 83 2.22 -35.19 6.46
C VAL A 83 2.64 -34.74 7.85
N LEU A 84 3.74 -33.99 7.94
CA LEU A 84 4.06 -33.20 9.12
C LEU A 84 3.55 -31.77 8.93
N GLU A 85 2.73 -31.29 9.85
CA GLU A 85 2.41 -29.87 9.96
C GLU A 85 3.16 -29.24 11.13
N VAL A 86 3.87 -28.15 10.89
CA VAL A 86 4.56 -27.36 11.92
C VAL A 86 3.77 -26.09 12.18
N GLY A 87 3.23 -25.95 13.40
CA GLY A 87 2.35 -24.86 13.82
C GLY A 87 0.88 -25.20 13.62
N ALA A 88 0.33 -26.08 14.46
CA ALA A 88 -1.08 -26.48 14.37
C ALA A 88 -2.04 -25.29 14.56
N GLY A 89 -1.69 -24.33 15.42
CA GLY A 89 -2.48 -23.13 15.67
C GLY A 89 -3.92 -23.47 16.08
N SER A 90 -4.88 -23.11 15.23
CA SER A 90 -6.29 -23.44 15.44
C SER A 90 -6.68 -24.87 15.04
N GLY A 91 -5.85 -25.57 14.27
CA GLY A 91 -6.13 -26.88 13.68
C GLY A 91 -6.82 -26.83 12.31
N TYR A 92 -7.10 -25.65 11.74
CA TYR A 92 -7.81 -25.54 10.46
C TYR A 92 -7.01 -26.12 9.29
N ALA A 93 -5.74 -25.77 9.18
CA ALA A 93 -4.88 -26.32 8.13
C ALA A 93 -4.68 -27.83 8.32
N SER A 94 -4.51 -28.31 9.55
CA SER A 94 -4.50 -29.75 9.87
C SER A 94 -5.76 -30.46 9.35
N ALA A 95 -6.94 -29.88 9.57
CA ALA A 95 -8.21 -30.44 9.10
C ALA A 95 -8.27 -30.50 7.56
N VAL A 96 -7.85 -29.44 6.86
CA VAL A 96 -7.80 -29.41 5.38
C VAL A 96 -6.83 -30.48 4.85
N LEU A 97 -5.61 -30.54 5.39
CA LEU A 97 -4.60 -31.51 4.98
C LEU A 97 -5.05 -32.94 5.23
N SER A 98 -5.78 -33.19 6.32
CA SER A 98 -6.25 -34.53 6.69
C SER A 98 -7.22 -35.16 5.68
N LEU A 99 -7.90 -34.34 4.87
CA LEU A 99 -8.77 -34.81 3.79
C LEU A 99 -7.99 -35.19 2.52
N LEU A 100 -6.68 -34.91 2.48
CA LEU A 100 -5.82 -35.09 1.32
C LEU A 100 -4.79 -36.20 1.49
N CYS A 101 -4.59 -36.74 2.69
CA CYS A 101 -3.51 -37.69 2.98
C CYS A 101 -3.93 -38.81 3.95
N ALA A 102 -3.04 -39.77 4.19
CA ALA A 102 -3.31 -40.89 5.10
C ALA A 102 -3.26 -40.44 6.57
N GLU A 103 -2.26 -39.64 6.93
CA GLU A 103 -2.00 -39.20 8.30
C GLU A 103 -1.46 -37.77 8.32
N VAL A 104 -1.93 -36.95 9.26
CA VAL A 104 -1.31 -35.66 9.62
C VAL A 104 -0.75 -35.75 11.04
N VAL A 105 0.55 -35.51 11.19
CA VAL A 105 1.19 -35.27 12.48
C VAL A 105 1.40 -33.77 12.60
N ALA A 106 0.66 -33.09 13.45
CA ALA A 106 0.81 -31.66 13.68
C ALA A 106 1.61 -31.42 14.97
N ILE A 107 2.59 -30.50 14.94
CA ILE A 107 3.37 -30.09 16.12
C ILE A 107 3.11 -28.62 16.45
N GLU A 108 2.80 -28.33 17.70
CA GLU A 108 2.47 -26.99 18.19
C GLU A 108 3.31 -26.66 19.44
N ARG A 109 3.89 -25.47 19.47
CA ARG A 109 4.76 -25.01 20.55
C ARG A 109 3.96 -24.59 21.77
N HIS A 110 2.81 -23.97 21.56
CA HIS A 110 1.97 -23.42 22.62
C HIS A 110 1.07 -24.53 23.22
N PRO A 111 1.24 -24.89 24.50
CA PRO A 111 0.50 -26.00 25.10
C PRO A 111 -1.02 -25.83 25.00
N LYS A 112 -1.50 -24.59 25.17
CA LYS A 112 -2.92 -24.26 25.10
C LYS A 112 -3.49 -24.43 23.69
N LEU A 113 -2.77 -23.96 22.67
CA LEU A 113 -3.19 -24.13 21.27
C LEU A 113 -3.17 -25.61 20.86
N ALA A 114 -2.17 -26.38 21.30
CA ALA A 114 -2.09 -27.80 21.05
C ALA A 114 -3.33 -28.55 21.61
N GLU A 115 -3.78 -28.20 22.81
CA GLU A 115 -5.00 -28.77 23.41
C GLU A 115 -6.26 -28.35 22.65
N ILE A 116 -6.43 -27.05 22.38
CA ILE A 116 -7.58 -26.51 21.64
C ILE A 116 -7.70 -27.18 20.27
N ALA A 117 -6.60 -27.30 19.54
CA ALA A 117 -6.60 -27.95 18.23
C ALA A 117 -6.99 -29.43 18.35
N ARG A 118 -6.44 -30.16 19.33
CA ARG A 118 -6.75 -31.59 19.55
C ARG A 118 -8.23 -31.80 19.85
N GLU A 119 -8.78 -31.09 20.83
CA GLU A 119 -10.19 -31.19 21.22
C GLU A 119 -11.11 -30.82 20.06
N ARG A 120 -10.80 -29.72 19.35
CA ARG A 120 -11.60 -29.24 18.22
C ARG A 120 -11.60 -30.24 17.06
N LEU A 121 -10.43 -30.75 16.66
CA LEU A 121 -10.30 -31.73 15.58
C LEU A 121 -11.01 -33.04 15.92
N GLN A 122 -10.90 -33.50 17.16
CA GLN A 122 -11.61 -34.69 17.64
C GLN A 122 -13.13 -34.48 17.62
N ARG A 123 -13.62 -33.34 18.13
CA ARG A 123 -15.05 -32.98 18.13
C ARG A 123 -15.62 -32.90 16.72
N LEU A 124 -14.86 -32.38 15.77
CA LEU A 124 -15.26 -32.25 14.36
C LEU A 124 -15.06 -33.53 13.54
N GLY A 125 -14.46 -34.57 14.12
CA GLY A 125 -14.35 -35.91 13.51
C GLY A 125 -13.12 -36.15 12.65
N PHE A 126 -12.10 -35.29 12.70
CA PHE A 126 -10.83 -35.49 11.98
C PHE A 126 -9.92 -36.48 12.73
N ARG A 127 -10.11 -37.78 12.45
CA ARG A 127 -9.50 -38.89 13.22
C ARG A 127 -8.06 -39.23 12.83
N ASN A 128 -7.61 -38.82 11.64
CA ASN A 128 -6.26 -39.07 11.13
C ASN A 128 -5.30 -37.90 11.40
N VAL A 129 -5.61 -37.04 12.37
CA VAL A 129 -4.74 -35.95 12.82
C VAL A 129 -4.25 -36.22 14.25
N THR A 130 -2.93 -36.25 14.44
CA THR A 130 -2.29 -36.33 15.76
C THR A 130 -1.63 -35.00 16.09
N VAL A 131 -2.06 -34.33 17.16
CA VAL A 131 -1.46 -33.05 17.62
C VAL A 131 -0.48 -33.29 18.78
N LEU A 132 0.79 -33.01 18.54
CA LEU A 132 1.89 -33.08 19.49
C LEU A 132 2.26 -31.69 20.01
N GLN A 133 2.64 -31.59 21.27
CA GLN A 133 3.26 -30.39 21.81
C GLN A 133 4.77 -30.49 21.67
N GLY A 134 5.43 -29.48 21.10
CA GLY A 134 6.88 -29.46 21.01
C GLY A 134 7.45 -28.35 20.14
N ASP A 135 8.78 -28.33 20.02
CA ASP A 135 9.48 -27.43 19.11
C ASP A 135 9.37 -27.96 17.67
N GLY A 136 8.53 -27.32 16.86
CA GLY A 136 8.33 -27.71 15.48
C GLY A 136 9.51 -27.42 14.54
N SER A 137 10.46 -26.56 14.93
CA SER A 137 11.65 -26.30 14.10
C SER A 137 12.58 -27.51 13.98
N VAL A 138 12.50 -28.45 14.93
CA VAL A 138 13.24 -29.72 14.90
C VAL A 138 12.40 -30.89 14.37
N GLY A 139 11.16 -30.64 13.92
CA GLY A 139 10.23 -31.65 13.43
C GLY A 139 9.86 -32.70 14.48
N VAL A 140 9.59 -33.92 14.03
CA VAL A 140 9.25 -35.08 14.88
C VAL A 140 10.07 -36.30 14.43
N PRO A 141 11.36 -36.38 14.79
CA PRO A 141 12.26 -37.41 14.27
C PRO A 141 11.77 -38.85 14.50
N THR A 142 11.05 -39.10 15.61
CA THR A 142 10.48 -40.42 15.94
C THR A 142 9.32 -40.85 15.03
N ARG A 143 8.82 -39.96 14.19
CA ARG A 143 7.71 -40.19 13.25
C ARG A 143 8.12 -40.02 11.79
N ALA A 144 9.36 -39.62 11.53
CA ALA A 144 9.94 -39.48 10.20
C ALA A 144 10.16 -40.87 9.54
N PRO A 145 10.25 -40.95 8.21
CA PRO A 145 10.17 -39.85 7.24
C PRO A 145 8.72 -39.40 6.97
N PHE A 146 8.58 -38.23 6.34
CA PHE A 146 7.32 -37.67 5.86
C PHE A 146 7.40 -37.43 4.35
N GLU A 147 6.36 -37.79 3.61
CA GLU A 147 6.22 -37.46 2.17
C GLU A 147 6.03 -35.95 1.97
N ALA A 148 5.59 -35.26 3.02
CA ALA A 148 5.15 -33.89 2.95
C ALA A 148 5.35 -33.17 4.29
N ILE A 149 5.94 -31.98 4.25
CA ILE A 149 6.04 -31.09 5.42
C ILE A 149 5.41 -29.74 5.06
N VAL A 150 4.47 -29.26 5.87
CA VAL A 150 3.82 -27.94 5.74
C VAL A 150 4.14 -27.14 6.99
N VAL A 151 4.72 -25.95 6.84
CA VAL A 151 5.09 -25.10 7.97
C VAL A 151 4.23 -23.84 7.96
N SER A 152 3.41 -23.66 8.98
CA SER A 152 2.49 -22.54 9.15
C SER A 152 3.08 -21.42 10.03
N ALA A 153 4.42 -21.27 10.00
CA ALA A 153 5.18 -20.24 10.70
C ALA A 153 6.47 -19.93 9.93
N GLY A 154 6.92 -18.68 9.93
CA GLY A 154 8.06 -18.22 9.13
C GLY A 154 9.41 -18.40 9.82
N GLY A 155 10.33 -19.14 9.20
CA GLY A 155 11.69 -19.35 9.70
C GLY A 155 12.73 -18.39 9.09
N PRO A 156 13.91 -18.23 9.72
CA PRO A 156 15.02 -17.46 9.13
C PRO A 156 15.54 -18.11 7.83
N ASP A 157 15.53 -19.44 7.77
CA ASP A 157 15.78 -20.28 6.61
C ASP A 157 15.07 -21.64 6.82
N VAL A 158 15.19 -22.56 5.88
CA VAL A 158 14.64 -23.91 5.97
C VAL A 158 15.39 -24.71 7.07
N PRO A 159 14.71 -25.19 8.13
CA PRO A 159 15.37 -25.94 9.19
C PRO A 159 16.00 -27.25 8.66
N PRO A 160 17.29 -27.51 8.91
CA PRO A 160 17.94 -28.74 8.46
C PRO A 160 17.26 -30.02 8.96
N SER A 161 16.69 -30.00 10.17
CA SER A 161 15.94 -31.14 10.72
C SER A 161 14.69 -31.48 9.92
N LEU A 162 14.00 -30.48 9.35
CA LEU A 162 12.82 -30.72 8.52
C LEU A 162 13.24 -31.31 7.15
N LEU A 163 14.33 -30.83 6.56
CA LEU A 163 14.88 -31.42 5.34
C LEU A 163 15.32 -32.88 5.55
N ALA A 164 15.96 -33.19 6.68
CA ALA A 164 16.41 -34.54 7.02
C ALA A 164 15.26 -35.53 7.24
N GLN A 165 14.10 -35.04 7.67
CA GLN A 165 12.90 -35.85 7.91
C GLN A 165 12.03 -36.02 6.66
N LEU A 166 12.40 -35.39 5.55
CA LEU A 166 11.67 -35.48 4.29
C LEU A 166 12.02 -36.77 3.54
N ALA A 167 11.00 -37.54 3.15
CA ALA A 167 11.17 -38.75 2.36
C ALA A 167 11.80 -38.43 0.98
N PRO A 168 12.48 -39.39 0.32
CA PRO A 168 12.82 -39.25 -1.09
C PRO A 168 11.57 -39.03 -1.95
N GLY A 169 11.61 -38.05 -2.86
CA GLY A 169 10.43 -37.57 -3.60
C GLY A 169 9.52 -36.64 -2.80
N GLY A 170 9.80 -36.44 -1.51
CA GLY A 170 8.97 -35.63 -0.63
C GLY A 170 9.12 -34.14 -0.89
N ARG A 171 8.14 -33.39 -0.38
CA ARG A 171 8.07 -31.94 -0.51
C ARG A 171 7.99 -31.23 0.84
N LEU A 172 8.55 -30.03 0.92
CA LEU A 172 8.44 -29.16 2.08
C LEU A 172 7.95 -27.78 1.62
N VAL A 173 6.89 -27.27 2.24
CA VAL A 173 6.34 -25.94 1.97
C VAL A 173 6.50 -25.10 3.22
N ILE A 174 7.27 -24.01 3.14
CA ILE A 174 7.65 -23.20 4.30
C ILE A 174 7.80 -21.72 3.93
N PRO A 175 7.34 -20.78 4.78
CA PRO A 175 7.73 -19.38 4.70
C PRO A 175 9.14 -19.19 5.27
N VAL A 176 10.05 -18.59 4.51
CA VAL A 176 11.41 -18.28 4.96
C VAL A 176 11.81 -16.86 4.62
N GLY A 177 12.59 -16.23 5.50
CA GLY A 177 13.10 -14.88 5.28
C GLY A 177 14.09 -14.47 6.34
N ARG A 178 15.11 -13.69 5.96
CA ARG A 178 16.12 -13.16 6.90
C ARG A 178 15.56 -12.14 7.90
N ASP A 179 14.31 -11.73 7.71
CA ASP A 179 13.54 -10.84 8.57
C ASP A 179 12.22 -11.55 8.96
N PRO A 180 11.86 -11.62 10.26
CA PRO A 180 10.57 -12.16 10.69
C PRO A 180 9.35 -11.51 10.04
N GLN A 181 9.46 -10.29 9.49
CA GLN A 181 8.37 -9.55 8.86
C GLN A 181 8.30 -9.69 7.34
N GLY A 182 9.35 -10.19 6.68
CA GLY A 182 9.44 -10.35 5.23
C GLY A 182 9.84 -11.76 4.83
N GLN A 183 8.85 -12.57 4.43
CA GLN A 183 9.04 -13.99 4.12
C GLN A 183 8.62 -14.28 2.68
N GLU A 184 9.28 -15.25 2.09
CA GLU A 184 8.91 -15.87 0.82
C GLU A 184 8.39 -17.27 1.11
N LEU A 185 7.25 -17.63 0.54
CA LEU A 185 6.76 -18.99 0.59
C LEU A 185 7.57 -19.81 -0.41
N VAL A 186 8.28 -20.82 0.08
CA VAL A 186 9.08 -21.68 -0.80
C VAL A 186 8.60 -23.11 -0.74
N ARG A 187 8.68 -23.78 -1.89
CA ARG A 187 8.55 -25.22 -2.02
C ARG A 187 9.93 -25.82 -2.23
N ILE A 188 10.29 -26.76 -1.37
CA ILE A 188 11.45 -27.61 -1.53
C ILE A 188 10.98 -28.98 -1.99
N VAL A 189 11.64 -29.54 -2.99
CA VAL A 189 11.45 -30.93 -3.42
C VAL A 189 12.76 -31.68 -3.21
N ARG A 190 12.71 -32.79 -2.47
CA ARG A 190 13.84 -33.72 -2.36
C ARG A 190 13.69 -34.77 -3.43
N ALA A 191 14.46 -34.66 -4.51
CA ALA A 191 14.44 -35.64 -5.58
C ALA A 191 14.92 -37.01 -5.10
N LEU A 192 14.63 -38.06 -5.88
CA LEU A 192 14.97 -39.45 -5.54
C LEU A 192 16.49 -39.69 -5.45
N ASP A 193 17.29 -38.91 -6.18
CA ASP A 193 18.75 -38.94 -6.16
C ASP A 193 19.37 -38.15 -4.99
N GLY A 194 18.53 -37.52 -4.17
CA GLY A 194 18.94 -36.70 -3.02
C GLY A 194 19.19 -35.23 -3.35
N THR A 195 19.02 -34.80 -4.59
CA THR A 195 19.10 -33.37 -4.94
C THR A 195 17.92 -32.60 -4.34
N ILE A 196 18.16 -31.34 -3.99
CA ILE A 196 17.19 -30.43 -3.39
C ILE A 196 16.87 -29.35 -4.43
N GLU A 197 15.62 -29.31 -4.86
CA GLU A 197 15.10 -28.25 -5.70
C GLU A 197 14.34 -27.24 -4.83
N ARG A 198 14.50 -25.95 -5.12
CA ARG A 198 13.82 -24.85 -4.42
C ARG A 198 13.08 -23.98 -5.41
N GLU A 199 11.80 -23.79 -5.16
CA GLU A 199 10.91 -22.94 -5.95
C GLU A 199 10.28 -21.89 -5.03
N SER A 200 10.22 -20.64 -5.50
CA SER A 200 9.46 -19.58 -4.85
C SER A 200 8.01 -19.61 -5.29
N LEU A 201 7.09 -19.46 -4.33
CA LEU A 201 5.64 -19.38 -4.53
C LEU A 201 5.09 -17.98 -4.23
N GLY A 202 5.97 -16.99 -4.06
CA GLY A 202 5.60 -15.60 -3.80
C GLY A 202 5.73 -15.15 -2.35
N ALA A 203 5.48 -13.87 -2.10
CA ALA A 203 5.67 -13.25 -0.80
C ALA A 203 4.52 -13.60 0.16
N VAL A 204 4.86 -13.85 1.43
CA VAL A 204 3.90 -14.14 2.49
C VAL A 204 4.33 -13.53 3.82
N ARG A 205 3.43 -13.51 4.80
CA ARG A 205 3.74 -13.09 6.17
C ARG A 205 3.08 -14.03 7.16
N PHE A 206 3.90 -14.82 7.83
CA PHE A 206 3.49 -15.70 8.91
C PHE A 206 4.05 -15.23 10.25
N VAL A 207 3.44 -15.70 11.34
CA VAL A 207 4.02 -15.61 12.68
C VAL A 207 5.40 -16.30 12.69
N PRO A 208 6.36 -15.85 13.51
CA PRO A 208 7.71 -16.40 13.51
C PRO A 208 7.74 -17.86 14.00
N LEU A 209 8.48 -18.71 13.29
CA LEU A 209 8.84 -20.06 13.73
C LEU A 209 9.90 -19.94 14.82
N VAL A 210 9.49 -19.93 16.08
CA VAL A 210 10.39 -19.83 17.24
C VAL A 210 10.81 -21.23 17.71
N GLY A 211 12.11 -21.52 17.74
CA GLY A 211 12.63 -22.84 18.10
C GLY A 211 14.14 -22.97 17.93
N ALA A 212 14.70 -24.13 18.24
CA ALA A 212 16.13 -24.43 18.20
C ALA A 212 16.76 -24.27 16.81
N GLN A 213 15.99 -24.49 15.74
CA GLN A 213 16.38 -24.24 14.35
C GLN A 213 15.50 -23.19 13.67
N GLY A 214 14.77 -22.41 14.47
CA GLY A 214 13.98 -21.26 14.03
C GLY A 214 14.58 -19.96 14.55
N TRP A 215 13.74 -18.96 14.78
CA TRP A 215 14.15 -17.73 15.46
C TRP A 215 14.49 -18.02 16.91
N SER A 216 15.62 -17.47 17.38
CA SER A 216 15.97 -17.41 18.80
C SER A 216 14.84 -16.77 19.58
N ALA A 217 14.55 -17.26 20.79
CA ALA A 217 13.64 -16.59 21.72
C ALA A 217 14.25 -15.27 22.24
N GLY A 218 14.37 -14.27 21.35
CA GLY A 218 14.61 -12.87 21.69
C GLY A 218 13.33 -12.22 22.24
N PRO A 219 13.40 -10.99 22.78
CA PRO A 219 12.24 -10.35 23.39
C PRO A 219 11.10 -10.39 22.38
N ALA A 220 9.96 -10.92 22.81
CA ALA A 220 8.77 -11.03 21.98
C ALA A 220 8.65 -9.77 21.13
N VAL A 221 8.59 -9.93 19.79
CA VAL A 221 7.96 -8.94 18.94
C VAL A 221 6.70 -8.53 19.70
N PRO A 222 6.48 -7.24 20.01
CA PRO A 222 5.42 -6.88 20.91
C PRO A 222 4.11 -7.32 20.27
N VAL A 223 3.61 -8.49 20.70
CA VAL A 223 2.19 -8.71 20.87
C VAL A 223 1.76 -7.45 21.56
N ARG A 224 0.84 -6.72 20.91
CA ARG A 224 0.22 -5.51 21.41
C ARG A 224 -0.22 -5.78 22.84
N ARG A 225 0.70 -5.58 23.79
CA ARG A 225 0.42 -5.69 25.21
C ARG A 225 -0.65 -4.63 25.38
N LYS A 226 -1.71 -4.95 26.12
CA LYS A 226 -2.40 -3.88 26.84
C LYS A 226 -1.32 -3.20 27.69
N ARG A 227 -0.67 -2.17 27.13
CA ARG A 227 0.14 -1.25 27.91
C ARG A 227 -0.81 -0.72 28.96
N SER A 228 -0.35 -0.66 30.20
CA SER A 228 -1.15 0.00 31.23
C SER A 228 -1.43 1.42 30.71
N THR A 229 -2.69 1.84 30.78
CA THR A 229 -3.13 3.18 30.37
C THR A 229 -2.29 4.28 31.02
N ARG A 230 -1.75 4.04 32.22
CA ARG A 230 -0.81 4.93 32.92
C ARG A 230 0.48 5.23 32.16
N GLY A 231 1.10 4.25 31.49
CA GLY A 231 2.39 4.43 30.81
C GLY A 231 2.28 5.05 29.41
N SER A 232 1.10 4.99 28.79
CA SER A 232 0.78 5.72 27.57
C SER A 232 0.38 7.16 27.86
N ASP A 233 -0.37 7.41 28.93
CA ASP A 233 -0.81 8.76 29.31
C ASP A 233 0.35 9.69 29.64
N VAL A 234 1.32 9.22 30.44
CA VAL A 234 2.52 10.02 30.78
C VAL A 234 3.32 10.40 29.53
N ARG A 235 3.41 9.54 28.53
CA ARG A 235 4.16 9.84 27.29
C ARG A 235 3.43 10.81 26.38
N ALA A 236 2.12 10.62 26.19
CA ALA A 236 1.31 11.59 25.46
C ALA A 236 1.34 12.97 26.15
N GLU A 237 1.45 13.00 27.48
CA GLU A 237 1.56 14.24 28.26
C GLU A 237 2.92 14.93 28.08
N VAL A 238 4.03 14.19 28.17
CA VAL A 238 5.38 14.72 27.87
C VAL A 238 5.46 15.24 26.43
N ALA A 239 4.97 14.46 25.47
CA ALA A 239 4.89 14.87 24.06
C ALA A 239 4.04 16.13 23.87
N SER A 240 2.88 16.22 24.54
CA SER A 240 2.02 17.41 24.44
C SER A 240 2.67 18.67 25.02
N GLY A 241 3.40 18.57 26.14
CA GLY A 241 4.13 19.69 26.73
C GLY A 241 5.26 20.17 25.81
N ALA A 242 5.99 19.23 25.21
CA ALA A 242 7.00 19.54 24.21
C ALA A 242 6.41 20.25 22.98
N ILE A 243 5.30 19.75 22.44
CA ILE A 243 4.59 20.37 21.31
C ILE A 243 4.15 21.80 21.66
N ALA A 244 3.54 22.00 22.83
CA ALA A 244 3.02 23.30 23.25
C ALA A 244 4.13 24.38 23.32
N VAL A 245 5.36 23.99 23.65
CA VAL A 245 6.51 24.90 23.73
C VAL A 245 7.13 25.21 22.38
N ALA A 246 7.20 24.23 21.47
CA ALA A 246 7.94 24.39 20.20
C ALA A 246 7.08 24.77 19.00
N CYS A 247 5.76 24.58 19.06
CA CYS A 247 4.92 24.86 17.90
C CYS A 247 4.79 26.36 17.60
N GLU A 248 4.52 26.67 16.33
CA GLU A 248 4.23 27.99 15.80
C GLU A 248 2.72 28.07 15.52
N PRO A 249 1.89 28.56 16.47
CA PRO A 249 0.45 28.61 16.30
C PRO A 249 0.03 29.65 15.26
N PHE A 250 -1.07 29.37 14.55
CA PHE A 250 -1.68 30.33 13.65
C PHE A 250 -3.22 30.25 13.73
N ALA A 251 -3.88 31.40 13.56
CA ALA A 251 -5.34 31.46 13.65
C ALA A 251 -6.03 31.01 12.36
N ASP A 252 -5.49 31.44 11.22
CA ASP A 252 -6.08 31.27 9.89
C ASP A 252 -5.01 30.94 8.86
N ILE A 253 -5.32 30.06 7.90
CA ILE A 253 -4.37 29.59 6.88
C ILE A 253 -3.96 30.74 5.94
N GLU A 254 -4.89 31.60 5.55
CA GLU A 254 -4.62 32.67 4.59
C GLU A 254 -3.73 33.76 5.20
N LEU A 255 -3.95 34.05 6.49
CA LEU A 255 -3.22 35.07 7.25
C LEU A 255 -1.95 34.57 7.95
N ALA A 256 -1.66 33.27 7.93
CA ALA A 256 -0.47 32.71 8.56
C ALA A 256 0.83 33.23 7.91
N ASP A 257 1.81 33.59 8.75
CA ASP A 257 3.14 33.99 8.30
C ASP A 257 4.05 32.76 8.17
N PHE A 258 4.32 32.36 6.93
CA PHE A 258 5.22 31.25 6.61
C PHE A 258 6.69 31.66 6.53
N GLY A 259 7.08 32.89 6.88
CA GLY A 259 8.46 33.36 6.79
C GLY A 259 9.47 32.47 7.51
N ARG A 260 9.13 31.98 8.70
CA ARG A 260 9.97 31.04 9.47
C ARG A 260 10.06 29.67 8.81
N LEU A 261 8.94 29.11 8.33
CA LEU A 261 8.92 27.89 7.54
C LEU A 261 9.80 28.02 6.28
N LEU A 262 9.67 29.10 5.53
CA LEU A 262 10.48 29.37 4.33
C LEU A 262 11.96 29.58 4.64
N ALA A 263 12.31 30.01 5.85
CA ALA A 263 13.69 30.09 6.30
C ALA A 263 14.25 28.68 6.59
N ARG A 264 13.48 27.81 7.25
CA ARG A 264 13.85 26.41 7.52
C ARG A 264 13.97 25.57 6.24
N ILE A 265 13.03 25.73 5.30
CA ILE A 265 13.10 25.10 3.96
C ILE A 265 14.39 25.51 3.24
N GLY A 266 14.82 26.77 3.42
CA GLY A 266 16.13 27.25 2.97
C GLY A 266 16.40 26.99 1.48
N SER A 267 17.44 26.22 1.19
CA SER A 267 17.89 25.89 -0.16
C SER A 267 17.35 24.56 -0.68
N ALA A 268 16.35 23.95 -0.03
CA ALA A 268 15.76 22.71 -0.48
C ALA A 268 15.31 22.80 -1.95
N ARG A 269 15.62 21.74 -2.71
CA ARG A 269 15.25 21.59 -4.11
C ARG A 269 13.89 20.93 -4.26
N VAL A 270 13.53 20.06 -3.33
CA VAL A 270 12.24 19.37 -3.32
C VAL A 270 11.58 19.59 -1.97
N VAL A 271 10.33 20.07 -2.00
CA VAL A 271 9.49 20.17 -0.81
C VAL A 271 8.32 19.23 -1.00
N LEU A 272 8.23 18.18 -0.20
CA LEU A 272 7.14 17.22 -0.24
C LEU A 272 6.15 17.57 0.86
N ILE A 273 4.88 17.77 0.48
CA ILE A 273 3.82 18.20 1.38
C ILE A 273 2.74 17.12 1.43
N GLY A 274 2.67 16.47 2.58
CA GLY A 274 1.82 15.37 2.94
C GLY A 274 0.39 15.78 3.28
N GLU A 275 -0.46 14.78 3.44
CA GLU A 275 -1.74 14.88 4.14
C GLU A 275 -2.07 13.53 4.78
N SER A 276 -2.67 13.55 5.98
CA SER A 276 -3.13 12.32 6.65
C SER A 276 -4.49 11.84 6.18
N THR A 277 -5.20 12.64 5.37
CA THR A 277 -6.38 12.18 4.62
C THR A 277 -6.43 12.77 3.22
N HIS A 278 -6.94 12.03 2.23
CA HIS A 278 -7.13 12.54 0.86
C HIS A 278 -8.33 13.48 0.68
N GLY A 279 -9.20 13.59 1.69
CA GLY A 279 -10.53 14.19 1.55
C GLY A 279 -10.77 15.38 2.48
N THR A 280 -9.73 16.04 2.97
CA THR A 280 -9.82 17.11 3.99
C THR A 280 -9.46 18.50 3.42
N SER A 281 -10.38 19.45 3.48
CA SER A 281 -10.28 20.80 2.91
C SER A 281 -9.06 21.59 3.41
N GLU A 282 -8.82 21.61 4.72
CA GLU A 282 -7.72 22.36 5.33
C GLU A 282 -6.35 21.92 4.83
N PHE A 283 -6.19 20.63 4.52
CA PHE A 283 -4.93 20.09 3.99
C PHE A 283 -4.67 20.60 2.57
N TYR A 284 -5.67 20.61 1.69
CA TYR A 284 -5.54 21.20 0.34
C TYR A 284 -5.25 22.70 0.42
N ARG A 285 -5.97 23.44 1.29
CA ARG A 285 -5.78 24.88 1.46
C ARG A 285 -4.38 25.21 1.98
N LEU A 286 -3.88 24.48 2.97
CA LEU A 286 -2.53 24.70 3.49
C LEU A 286 -1.46 24.32 2.46
N ARG A 287 -1.62 23.18 1.74
CA ARG A 287 -0.74 22.79 0.62
C ARG A 287 -0.68 23.89 -0.44
N ALA A 288 -1.83 24.41 -0.86
CA ALA A 288 -1.93 25.51 -1.80
C ALA A 288 -1.21 26.76 -1.29
N ARG A 289 -1.49 27.18 -0.04
CA ARG A 289 -0.91 28.39 0.56
C ARG A 289 0.62 28.32 0.68
N ILE A 290 1.17 27.20 1.17
CA ILE A 290 2.63 26.98 1.25
C ILE A 290 3.24 26.96 -0.16
N THR A 291 2.58 26.31 -1.12
CA THR A 291 3.07 26.21 -2.50
C THR A 291 3.13 27.58 -3.18
N ARG A 292 2.13 28.45 -2.97
CA ARG A 292 2.14 29.84 -3.45
C ARG A 292 3.37 30.59 -2.93
N GLU A 293 3.65 30.50 -1.63
CA GLU A 293 4.83 31.12 -1.00
C GLU A 293 6.15 30.61 -1.58
N LEU A 294 6.25 29.30 -1.83
CA LEU A 294 7.44 28.69 -2.43
C LEU A 294 7.65 29.15 -3.87
N ILE A 295 6.58 29.27 -4.65
CA ILE A 295 6.63 29.78 -6.02
C ILE A 295 7.06 31.26 -6.03
N GLU A 296 6.41 32.10 -5.23
CA GLU A 296 6.60 33.55 -5.25
C GLU A 296 7.92 33.98 -4.60
N LYS A 297 8.32 33.36 -3.48
CA LYS A 297 9.45 33.82 -2.65
C LYS A 297 10.69 32.92 -2.73
N ARG A 298 10.57 31.70 -3.27
CA ARG A 298 11.67 30.72 -3.34
C ARG A 298 11.90 30.14 -4.73
N GLY A 299 11.19 30.62 -5.74
CA GLY A 299 11.43 30.30 -7.15
C GLY A 299 11.11 28.86 -7.53
N PHE A 300 10.16 28.21 -6.84
CA PHE A 300 9.68 26.88 -7.23
C PHE A 300 8.92 26.95 -8.56
N ARG A 301 9.20 25.98 -9.45
CA ARG A 301 8.75 26.00 -10.86
C ARG A 301 7.95 24.76 -11.24
N VAL A 302 7.84 23.78 -10.35
CA VAL A 302 7.14 22.52 -10.59
C VAL A 302 6.23 22.23 -9.40
N VAL A 303 4.99 21.86 -9.70
CA VAL A 303 4.03 21.30 -8.75
C VAL A 303 3.67 19.91 -9.23
N ALA A 304 4.19 18.91 -8.54
CA ALA A 304 3.98 17.51 -8.85
C ALA A 304 2.91 16.93 -7.91
N LEU A 305 1.93 16.22 -8.46
CA LEU A 305 0.79 15.69 -7.73
C LEU A 305 0.86 14.16 -7.71
N GLU A 306 0.39 13.54 -6.61
CA GLU A 306 0.02 12.10 -6.55
C GLU A 306 -1.22 11.86 -7.42
N ALA A 307 -1.04 12.04 -8.72
CA ALA A 307 -2.04 12.03 -9.75
C ALA A 307 -1.47 11.32 -10.98
N ASP A 308 -2.34 10.71 -11.76
CA ASP A 308 -1.99 10.13 -13.04
C ASP A 308 -1.42 11.22 -13.98
N TRP A 309 -0.29 10.95 -14.63
CA TRP A 309 0.38 11.88 -15.56
C TRP A 309 -0.57 12.52 -16.60
N PRO A 310 -1.36 11.76 -17.38
CA PRO A 310 -2.25 12.33 -18.39
C PRO A 310 -3.37 13.20 -17.79
N ASP A 311 -3.83 12.94 -16.58
CA ASP A 311 -4.88 13.72 -15.93
C ASP A 311 -4.35 15.05 -15.41
N ALA A 312 -3.17 15.02 -14.78
CA ALA A 312 -2.51 16.24 -14.33
C ALA A 312 -2.10 17.14 -15.51
N ALA A 313 -1.84 16.58 -16.70
CA ALA A 313 -1.58 17.37 -17.90
C ALA A 313 -2.80 18.23 -18.31
N VAL A 314 -4.03 17.81 -17.98
CA VAL A 314 -5.23 18.64 -18.19
C VAL A 314 -5.23 19.86 -17.26
N LEU A 315 -4.80 19.69 -16.00
CA LEU A 315 -4.64 20.81 -15.06
C LEU A 315 -3.52 21.77 -15.51
N ASP A 316 -2.40 21.24 -16.00
CA ASP A 316 -1.28 22.03 -16.50
C ASP A 316 -1.66 22.90 -17.70
N ARG A 317 -2.36 22.35 -18.70
CA ARG A 317 -2.86 23.11 -19.86
C ARG A 317 -3.78 24.24 -19.44
N HIS A 318 -4.71 23.97 -18.51
CA HIS A 318 -5.59 25.01 -17.98
C HIS A 318 -4.81 26.09 -17.21
N ALA A 319 -3.85 25.70 -16.37
CA ALA A 319 -2.97 26.63 -15.68
C ALA A 319 -2.13 27.49 -16.65
N ARG A 320 -1.79 26.99 -17.84
CA ARG A 320 -1.11 27.75 -18.90
C ARG A 320 -2.02 28.62 -19.76
N GLY A 321 -3.34 28.48 -19.61
CA GLY A 321 -4.33 29.17 -20.44
C GLY A 321 -4.48 28.58 -21.84
N GLU A 322 -4.02 27.34 -22.05
CA GLU A 322 -4.04 26.64 -23.33
C GLU A 322 -5.37 25.89 -23.51
N GLY A 323 -6.45 26.64 -23.76
CA GLY A 323 -7.78 26.16 -24.20
C GLY A 323 -8.63 25.41 -23.17
N ASP A 324 -9.96 25.49 -23.32
CA ASP A 324 -10.91 24.56 -22.68
C ASP A 324 -10.99 23.28 -23.53
N ASP A 325 -10.15 22.30 -23.22
CA ASP A 325 -10.18 20.99 -23.85
C ASP A 325 -11.49 20.26 -23.47
N PRO A 326 -12.23 19.66 -24.42
CA PRO A 326 -13.31 18.70 -24.11
C PRO A 326 -12.88 17.61 -23.11
N ALA A 327 -11.58 17.30 -23.00
CA ALA A 327 -11.02 16.39 -21.99
C ALA A 327 -11.04 16.93 -20.54
N ARG A 328 -11.43 18.19 -20.28
CA ARG A 328 -11.65 18.69 -18.91
C ARG A 328 -12.72 17.89 -18.16
N THR A 329 -13.66 17.29 -18.87
CA THR A 329 -14.71 16.43 -18.28
C THR A 329 -14.24 14.98 -18.07
N SER A 330 -13.13 14.55 -18.68
CA SER A 330 -12.63 13.17 -18.62
C SER A 330 -11.47 12.95 -17.64
N ALA A 331 -10.77 14.00 -17.21
CA ALA A 331 -9.71 13.90 -16.19
C ALA A 331 -10.25 13.51 -14.81
N PHE A 332 -9.52 12.68 -14.07
CA PHE A 332 -9.86 12.24 -12.71
C PHE A 332 -11.28 11.65 -12.62
N THR A 333 -11.67 10.85 -13.62
CA THR A 333 -12.95 10.13 -13.66
C THR A 333 -12.88 8.76 -13.01
N ARG A 334 -11.67 8.17 -12.92
CA ARG A 334 -11.40 6.92 -12.20
C ARG A 334 -11.52 7.16 -10.69
N PHE A 335 -11.91 6.12 -9.96
CA PHE A 335 -11.88 6.14 -8.50
C PHE A 335 -10.46 6.41 -7.95
N PRO A 336 -10.30 7.29 -6.96
CA PRO A 336 -11.29 8.24 -6.42
C PRO A 336 -11.53 9.44 -7.34
N ALA A 337 -12.79 9.72 -7.70
CA ALA A 337 -13.08 10.83 -8.60
C ALA A 337 -12.89 12.23 -7.95
N TRP A 338 -12.90 12.34 -6.62
CA TRP A 338 -12.96 13.63 -5.92
C TRP A 338 -11.62 14.18 -5.44
N MET A 339 -10.57 13.34 -5.40
CA MET A 339 -9.28 13.70 -4.79
C MET A 339 -8.65 14.95 -5.44
N TRP A 340 -8.74 15.06 -6.76
CA TRP A 340 -8.27 16.25 -7.50
C TRP A 340 -9.41 17.04 -8.15
N ARG A 341 -10.65 16.53 -8.12
CA ARG A 341 -11.87 17.24 -8.55
C ARG A 341 -12.61 17.79 -7.34
N ASN A 342 -11.99 18.78 -6.72
CA ASN A 342 -12.59 19.54 -5.63
C ASN A 342 -12.31 21.03 -5.83
N ARG A 343 -13.08 21.84 -5.10
CA ARG A 343 -12.99 23.30 -5.14
C ARG A 343 -11.59 23.81 -4.79
N GLU A 344 -10.95 23.25 -3.78
CA GLU A 344 -9.65 23.71 -3.27
C GLU A 344 -8.54 23.55 -4.32
N THR A 345 -8.54 22.42 -5.04
CA THR A 345 -7.63 22.17 -6.17
C THR A 345 -7.92 23.14 -7.31
N ALA A 346 -9.20 23.33 -7.65
CA ALA A 346 -9.60 24.26 -8.71
C ALA A 346 -9.15 25.71 -8.40
N GLU A 347 -9.34 26.19 -7.18
CA GLU A 347 -8.92 27.52 -6.74
C GLU A 347 -7.39 27.72 -6.81
N PHE A 348 -6.60 26.69 -6.48
CA PHE A 348 -5.14 26.75 -6.64
C PHE A 348 -4.72 26.82 -8.11
N ILE A 349 -5.33 25.98 -8.94
CA ILE A 349 -5.05 25.92 -10.38
C ILE A 349 -5.48 27.22 -11.09
N ASP A 350 -6.60 27.82 -10.70
CA ASP A 350 -7.04 29.12 -11.23
C ASP A 350 -6.12 30.27 -10.77
N TRP A 351 -5.61 30.23 -9.54
CA TRP A 351 -4.58 31.17 -9.09
C TRP A 351 -3.31 31.05 -9.96
N LEU A 352 -2.83 29.84 -10.24
CA LEU A 352 -1.71 29.61 -11.16
C LEU A 352 -2.01 30.19 -12.55
N ARG A 353 -3.22 29.96 -13.07
CA ARG A 353 -3.64 30.49 -14.36
C ARG A 353 -3.59 32.01 -14.41
N VAL A 354 -4.14 32.68 -13.40
CA VAL A 354 -4.14 34.15 -13.33
C VAL A 354 -2.71 34.68 -13.26
N ARG A 355 -1.87 34.09 -12.39
CA ARG A 355 -0.47 34.49 -12.24
C ARG A 355 0.30 34.37 -13.57
N GLN A 356 0.12 33.26 -14.28
CA GLN A 356 0.87 32.95 -15.50
C GLN A 356 0.39 33.72 -16.75
N ARG A 357 -0.68 34.52 -16.65
CA ARG A 357 -1.05 35.48 -17.70
C ARG A 357 -0.02 36.58 -17.87
N ASP A 358 0.69 36.93 -16.79
CA ASP A 358 1.80 37.86 -16.87
C ASP A 358 3.02 37.14 -17.48
N ALA A 359 3.38 37.51 -18.70
CA ALA A 359 4.52 36.91 -19.41
C ALA A 359 5.87 37.21 -18.73
N SER A 360 5.94 38.21 -17.84
CA SER A 360 7.15 38.53 -17.09
C SER A 360 7.42 37.55 -15.94
N VAL A 361 6.39 36.84 -15.48
CA VAL A 361 6.59 35.86 -14.40
C VAL A 361 7.03 34.51 -14.98
N PRO A 362 8.05 33.90 -14.36
CA PRO A 362 8.30 32.47 -14.42
C PRO A 362 7.06 31.58 -14.53
N ARG A 363 6.92 30.83 -15.64
CA ARG A 363 5.95 29.72 -15.72
C ARG A 363 6.29 28.62 -14.72
N VAL A 364 5.23 28.01 -14.19
CA VAL A 364 5.19 26.87 -13.28
C VAL A 364 4.48 25.73 -13.99
N ARG A 365 5.05 24.53 -13.91
CA ARG A 365 4.48 23.32 -14.49
C ARG A 365 3.70 22.55 -13.44
N VAL A 366 2.50 22.06 -13.79
CA VAL A 366 1.78 21.04 -13.03
C VAL A 366 2.01 19.69 -13.69
N CYS A 367 2.28 18.64 -12.92
CA CYS A 367 2.43 17.28 -13.47
C CYS A 367 1.98 16.21 -12.49
N GLY A 368 1.63 15.04 -13.02
CA GLY A 368 1.31 13.86 -12.22
C GLY A 368 2.55 13.03 -11.97
N LEU A 369 2.54 12.19 -10.95
CA LEU A 369 3.61 11.25 -10.64
C LEU A 369 3.14 9.79 -10.68
N ASP A 370 1.83 9.53 -10.63
CA ASP A 370 1.26 8.21 -10.37
C ASP A 370 1.11 7.35 -11.65
N ILE A 371 0.82 6.05 -11.46
CA ILE A 371 0.97 4.99 -12.46
C ILE A 371 -0.32 4.41 -13.05
N TYR A 372 -1.49 4.80 -12.58
CA TYR A 372 -2.70 4.00 -12.80
C TYR A 372 -3.33 4.17 -14.19
N ALA A 373 -3.16 5.33 -14.84
CA ALA A 373 -3.78 5.65 -16.14
C ALA A 373 -3.06 5.04 -17.35
N MET A 374 -3.03 3.70 -17.44
CA MET A 374 -2.37 2.97 -18.54
C MET A 374 -3.03 3.26 -19.90
N ASP A 375 -4.36 3.22 -19.96
CA ASP A 375 -5.18 3.50 -21.16
C ASP A 375 -4.89 4.87 -21.77
N ARG A 376 -5.00 5.92 -20.97
CA ARG A 376 -4.78 7.31 -21.42
C ARG A 376 -3.32 7.55 -21.78
N SER A 377 -2.40 6.86 -21.11
CA SER A 377 -0.97 6.94 -21.44
C SER A 377 -0.65 6.29 -22.77
N ILE A 378 -1.24 5.12 -23.08
CA ILE A 378 -1.13 4.51 -24.42
C ILE A 378 -1.69 5.47 -25.48
N ALA A 379 -2.89 6.02 -25.25
CA ALA A 379 -3.53 6.94 -26.18
C ALA A 379 -2.68 8.21 -26.41
N ALA A 380 -2.07 8.78 -25.37
CA ALA A 380 -1.20 9.95 -25.47
C ALA A 380 0.05 9.67 -26.33
N VAL A 381 0.70 8.52 -26.14
CA VAL A 381 1.85 8.10 -26.95
C VAL A 381 1.46 7.94 -28.41
N LEU A 382 0.36 7.23 -28.68
CA LEU A 382 -0.14 7.00 -30.04
C LEU A 382 -0.49 8.31 -30.73
N GLY A 383 -1.21 9.20 -30.05
CA GLY A 383 -1.61 10.50 -30.59
C GLY A 383 -0.42 11.41 -30.94
N PHE A 384 0.64 11.39 -30.13
CA PHE A 384 1.88 12.10 -30.45
C PHE A 384 2.57 11.51 -31.69
N LEU A 385 2.70 10.19 -31.76
CA LEU A 385 3.35 9.51 -32.89
C LEU A 385 2.55 9.66 -34.18
N ASP A 386 1.22 9.63 -34.14
CA ASP A 386 0.39 9.85 -35.35
C ASP A 386 0.68 11.19 -36.02
N ARG A 387 1.00 12.23 -35.23
CA ARG A 387 1.34 13.56 -35.75
C ARG A 387 2.80 13.69 -36.17
N SER A 388 3.72 12.98 -35.52
CA SER A 388 5.17 13.18 -35.66
C SER A 388 5.88 12.11 -36.50
N ASP A 389 5.47 10.85 -36.38
CA ASP A 389 5.99 9.69 -37.11
C ASP A 389 4.92 8.57 -37.22
N PRO A 390 4.09 8.60 -38.27
CA PRO A 390 3.03 7.59 -38.47
C PRO A 390 3.55 6.15 -38.57
N ALA A 391 4.80 5.95 -39.02
CA ALA A 391 5.40 4.62 -39.10
C ALA A 391 5.76 4.10 -37.69
N ALA A 392 6.27 4.96 -36.81
CA ALA A 392 6.41 4.65 -35.39
C ALA A 392 5.06 4.42 -34.71
N ALA A 393 4.03 5.19 -35.05
CA ALA A 393 2.69 4.99 -34.51
C ALA A 393 2.13 3.60 -34.86
N ALA A 394 2.37 3.11 -36.09
CA ALA A 394 1.98 1.76 -36.49
C ALA A 394 2.74 0.67 -35.71
N ARG A 395 4.02 0.89 -35.37
CA ARG A 395 4.79 -0.03 -34.50
C ARG A 395 4.27 0.00 -33.07
N ALA A 396 4.01 1.19 -32.53
CA ALA A 396 3.49 1.37 -31.18
C ALA A 396 2.14 0.68 -30.99
N ARG A 397 1.23 0.77 -31.97
CA ARG A 397 -0.05 0.03 -31.96
C ARG A 397 0.14 -1.49 -31.90
N ARG A 398 1.16 -2.03 -32.58
CA ARG A 398 1.47 -3.47 -32.50
C ARG A 398 1.99 -3.86 -31.12
N ARG A 399 2.94 -3.09 -30.57
CA ARG A 399 3.53 -3.36 -29.25
C ARG A 399 2.53 -3.23 -28.10
N TYR A 400 1.70 -2.19 -28.12
CA TYR A 400 0.66 -2.01 -27.11
C TYR A 400 -0.59 -2.87 -27.36
N GLY A 401 -0.67 -3.57 -28.49
CA GLY A 401 -1.84 -4.36 -28.88
C GLY A 401 -2.17 -5.47 -27.89
N CYS A 402 -1.19 -6.02 -27.17
CA CYS A 402 -1.43 -7.04 -26.14
C CYS A 402 -1.96 -6.43 -24.81
N LEU A 403 -1.70 -5.14 -24.54
CA LEU A 403 -2.22 -4.40 -23.38
C LEU A 403 -3.57 -3.74 -23.66
N SER A 404 -3.84 -3.38 -24.92
CA SER A 404 -5.06 -2.64 -25.30
C SER A 404 -6.38 -3.29 -24.84
N PRO A 405 -6.57 -4.63 -24.86
CA PRO A 405 -7.79 -5.27 -24.36
C PRO A 405 -8.01 -5.12 -22.86
N TRP A 406 -6.96 -4.75 -22.11
CA TRP A 406 -6.94 -4.69 -20.66
C TRP A 406 -6.70 -3.28 -20.15
N ALA A 407 -6.60 -2.28 -21.02
CA ALA A 407 -6.24 -0.93 -20.66
C ALA A 407 -7.25 -0.31 -19.66
N ASP A 408 -8.53 -0.69 -19.77
CA ASP A 408 -9.62 -0.24 -18.90
C ASP A 408 -9.76 -1.08 -17.60
N ASP A 409 -9.17 -2.28 -17.56
CA ASP A 409 -9.08 -3.14 -16.37
C ASP A 409 -7.71 -3.84 -16.30
N PRO A 410 -6.63 -3.09 -15.97
CA PRO A 410 -5.28 -3.65 -15.98
C PRO A 410 -5.04 -4.65 -14.85
N ALA A 411 -5.88 -4.62 -13.80
CA ALA A 411 -5.88 -5.63 -12.75
C ALA A 411 -6.16 -7.02 -13.34
N ARG A 412 -7.06 -7.13 -14.32
CA ARG A 412 -7.35 -8.41 -14.98
C ARG A 412 -6.19 -8.91 -15.84
N TYR A 413 -5.43 -8.01 -16.48
CA TYR A 413 -4.18 -8.34 -17.17
C TYR A 413 -3.15 -8.94 -16.22
N GLY A 414 -2.88 -8.26 -15.11
CA GLY A 414 -1.90 -8.72 -14.11
C GLY A 414 -2.19 -10.14 -13.63
N ARG A 415 -3.47 -10.45 -13.42
CA ARG A 415 -3.93 -11.81 -13.06
C ARG A 415 -3.62 -12.82 -14.16
N ALA A 416 -3.96 -12.52 -15.41
CA ALA A 416 -3.81 -13.43 -16.55
C ALA A 416 -2.33 -13.78 -16.82
N VAL A 417 -1.42 -12.82 -16.61
CA VAL A 417 0.02 -13.05 -16.75
C VAL A 417 0.56 -13.90 -15.60
N VAL A 418 0.18 -13.60 -14.36
CA VAL A 418 0.63 -14.35 -13.18
C VAL A 418 0.08 -15.78 -13.17
N SER A 419 -1.14 -16.01 -13.68
CA SER A 419 -1.72 -17.34 -13.82
C SER A 419 -1.17 -18.15 -15.01
N GLY A 420 -0.20 -17.61 -15.76
CA GLY A 420 0.37 -18.25 -16.95
C GLY A 420 -0.60 -18.41 -18.12
N THR A 421 -1.75 -17.72 -18.08
CA THR A 421 -2.80 -17.78 -19.11
C THR A 421 -2.50 -16.84 -20.29
N LEU A 422 -1.65 -15.84 -20.07
CA LEU A 422 -1.19 -14.88 -21.06
C LEU A 422 0.33 -14.70 -20.93
N GLU A 423 1.05 -14.65 -22.05
CA GLU A 423 2.45 -14.18 -22.04
C GLU A 423 2.50 -12.68 -21.72
N GLY A 424 3.46 -12.27 -20.88
CA GLY A 424 3.58 -10.86 -20.47
C GLY A 424 3.96 -9.92 -21.63
N CYS A 425 3.38 -8.73 -21.62
CA CYS A 425 3.65 -7.64 -22.57
C CYS A 425 4.91 -6.81 -22.22
N GLU A 426 5.67 -7.23 -21.20
CA GLU A 426 6.79 -6.49 -20.64
C GLU A 426 7.82 -6.09 -21.71
N GLN A 427 8.24 -7.04 -22.56
CA GLN A 427 9.26 -6.81 -23.58
C GLN A 427 8.82 -5.72 -24.58
N ASP A 428 7.55 -5.72 -24.97
CA ASP A 428 6.99 -4.75 -25.90
C ASP A 428 6.84 -3.36 -25.26
N ALA A 429 6.42 -3.29 -23.98
CA ALA A 429 6.35 -2.04 -23.24
C ALA A 429 7.75 -1.41 -23.05
N VAL A 430 8.75 -2.22 -22.69
CA VAL A 430 10.15 -1.80 -22.57
C VAL A 430 10.71 -1.34 -23.92
N ALA A 431 10.46 -2.10 -24.99
CA ALA A 431 10.90 -1.73 -26.34
C ALA A 431 10.28 -0.41 -26.79
N MET A 432 9.02 -0.15 -26.44
CA MET A 432 8.35 1.11 -26.76
C MET A 432 8.95 2.30 -26.00
N LEU A 433 9.22 2.16 -24.70
CA LEU A 433 9.94 3.19 -23.95
C LEU A 433 11.33 3.47 -24.57
N GLY A 434 12.07 2.42 -24.91
CA GLY A 434 13.38 2.55 -25.54
C GLY A 434 13.35 3.22 -26.92
N GLU A 435 12.24 3.10 -27.66
CA GLU A 435 12.02 3.86 -28.89
C GLU A 435 11.71 5.34 -28.59
N MET A 436 10.79 5.63 -27.66
CA MET A 436 10.43 7.00 -27.28
C MET A 436 11.61 7.81 -26.74
N LEU A 437 12.51 7.18 -25.98
CA LEU A 437 13.72 7.83 -25.46
C LEU A 437 14.74 8.16 -26.57
N ARG A 438 14.69 7.45 -27.71
CA ARG A 438 15.57 7.69 -28.87
C ARG A 438 14.94 8.63 -29.90
N THR A 439 13.62 8.83 -29.86
CA THR A 439 12.90 9.75 -30.73
C THR A 439 13.49 11.15 -30.64
N ARG A 440 13.68 11.78 -31.81
CA ARG A 440 14.15 13.16 -31.91
C ARG A 440 13.10 13.97 -32.67
N VAL A 441 12.76 15.13 -32.13
CA VAL A 441 11.85 16.09 -32.76
C VAL A 441 12.46 17.48 -32.80
N ALA A 442 11.87 18.35 -33.62
CA ALA A 442 12.21 19.77 -33.64
C ALA A 442 11.99 20.41 -32.25
N ALA A 443 12.76 21.46 -31.93
CA ALA A 443 12.72 22.12 -30.62
C ALA A 443 11.31 22.52 -30.16
N ALA A 444 10.45 22.95 -31.09
CA ALA A 444 9.07 23.34 -30.82
C ALA A 444 8.17 22.19 -30.29
N ALA A 445 8.55 20.92 -30.52
CA ALA A 445 7.82 19.74 -30.08
C ALA A 445 8.50 19.01 -28.91
N HIS A 446 9.51 19.63 -28.27
CA HIS A 446 10.25 18.99 -27.16
C HIS A 446 9.37 18.73 -25.93
N ASP A 447 8.40 19.60 -25.66
CA ASP A 447 7.47 19.41 -24.54
C ASP A 447 6.49 18.27 -24.83
N ASP A 448 5.91 18.22 -26.02
CA ASP A 448 5.07 17.12 -26.48
C ASP A 448 5.81 15.77 -26.46
N LEU A 449 7.07 15.76 -26.89
CA LEU A 449 7.91 14.56 -26.84
C LEU A 449 8.19 14.13 -25.40
N PHE A 450 8.51 15.07 -24.50
CA PHE A 450 8.74 14.77 -23.10
C PHE A 450 7.49 14.16 -22.46
N ASP A 451 6.32 14.69 -22.77
CA ASP A 451 5.04 14.16 -22.29
C ASP A 451 4.79 12.75 -22.82
N ALA A 452 5.04 12.51 -24.11
CA ALA A 452 4.94 11.18 -24.69
C ALA A 452 5.95 10.19 -24.06
N GLN A 453 7.17 10.63 -23.74
CA GLN A 453 8.17 9.82 -23.04
C GLN A 453 7.72 9.44 -21.62
N ARG A 454 7.12 10.39 -20.88
CA ARG A 454 6.59 10.11 -19.53
C ARG A 454 5.42 9.14 -19.57
N ASN A 455 4.49 9.30 -20.52
CA ASN A 455 3.41 8.34 -20.72
C ASN A 455 3.94 6.94 -21.09
N ALA A 456 4.98 6.83 -21.93
CA ALA A 456 5.59 5.54 -22.24
C ALA A 456 6.28 4.89 -21.01
N ALA A 457 6.93 5.70 -20.16
CA ALA A 457 7.52 5.22 -18.91
C ALA A 457 6.46 4.75 -17.91
N LEU A 458 5.31 5.44 -17.88
CA LEU A 458 4.14 5.03 -17.12
C LEU A 458 3.62 3.69 -17.60
N VAL A 459 3.40 3.48 -18.90
CA VAL A 459 2.90 2.19 -19.43
C VAL A 459 3.81 1.02 -19.03
N ARG A 460 5.14 1.17 -19.16
CA ARG A 460 6.11 0.16 -18.68
C ARG A 460 5.95 -0.12 -17.19
N SER A 461 5.88 0.93 -16.38
CA SER A 461 5.84 0.79 -14.92
C SER A 461 4.51 0.22 -14.43
N ALA A 462 3.41 0.61 -15.07
CA ALA A 462 2.07 0.11 -14.82
C ALA A 462 1.97 -1.38 -15.16
N GLU A 463 2.52 -1.83 -16.28
CA GLU A 463 2.56 -3.25 -16.66
C GLU A 463 3.24 -4.09 -15.56
N ALA A 464 4.42 -3.68 -15.11
CA ALA A 464 5.15 -4.35 -14.03
C ALA A 464 4.37 -4.30 -12.70
N TYR A 465 3.77 -3.16 -12.37
CA TYR A 465 2.96 -2.97 -11.17
C TYR A 465 1.76 -3.92 -11.12
N TYR A 466 0.97 -4.01 -12.20
CA TYR A 466 -0.24 -4.83 -12.21
C TYR A 466 0.07 -6.33 -12.12
N ARG A 467 1.23 -6.78 -12.63
CA ARG A 467 1.74 -8.13 -12.37
C ARG A 467 2.11 -8.33 -10.91
N ALA A 468 2.92 -7.42 -10.35
CA ALA A 468 3.41 -7.50 -8.98
C ALA A 468 2.27 -7.44 -7.94
N MET A 469 1.15 -6.78 -8.27
CA MET A 469 -0.03 -6.69 -7.41
C MET A 469 -0.56 -8.06 -6.95
N TYR A 470 -0.37 -9.12 -7.74
CA TYR A 470 -0.79 -10.48 -7.40
C TYR A 470 0.31 -11.35 -6.77
N LEU A 471 1.56 -10.86 -6.78
CA LEU A 471 2.73 -11.55 -6.23
C LEU A 471 3.09 -11.08 -4.81
N GLY A 472 2.73 -9.84 -4.44
CA GLY A 472 2.85 -9.32 -3.07
C GLY A 472 2.61 -7.81 -2.94
N SER A 473 2.00 -7.38 -1.82
CA SER A 473 1.63 -5.96 -1.58
C SER A 473 2.84 -5.02 -1.42
N ARG A 474 3.99 -5.53 -0.98
CA ARG A 474 5.23 -4.75 -0.83
C ARG A 474 5.86 -4.38 -2.18
N GLU A 475 5.87 -5.33 -3.12
CA GLU A 475 6.51 -5.13 -4.42
C GLU A 475 5.73 -4.11 -5.25
N SER A 476 4.40 -4.23 -5.28
CA SER A 476 3.54 -3.24 -5.93
C SER A 476 3.66 -1.86 -5.29
N TRP A 477 3.74 -1.77 -3.95
CA TRP A 477 3.98 -0.52 -3.24
C TRP A 477 5.31 0.13 -3.66
N ASN A 478 6.40 -0.63 -3.58
CA ASN A 478 7.74 -0.12 -3.91
C ASN A 478 7.85 0.30 -5.37
N LEU A 479 7.23 -0.43 -6.30
CA LEU A 479 7.18 -0.07 -7.71
C LEU A 479 6.47 1.27 -7.94
N ARG A 480 5.35 1.51 -7.24
CA ARG A 480 4.59 2.76 -7.35
C ARG A 480 5.40 3.96 -6.85
N ASP A 481 5.96 3.89 -5.65
CA ASP A 481 6.78 5.00 -5.10
C ASP A 481 8.08 5.21 -5.87
N THR A 482 8.70 4.13 -6.36
CA THR A 482 9.88 4.23 -7.25
C THR A 482 9.52 4.93 -8.55
N HIS A 483 8.39 4.59 -9.17
CA HIS A 483 7.94 5.29 -10.38
C HIS A 483 7.66 6.77 -10.12
N MET A 484 6.96 7.12 -9.03
CA MET A 484 6.71 8.52 -8.67
C MET A 484 8.02 9.29 -8.53
N PHE A 485 9.03 8.67 -7.92
CA PHE A 485 10.34 9.26 -7.75
C PHE A 485 11.12 9.40 -9.06
N GLU A 486 11.15 8.37 -9.92
CA GLU A 486 11.78 8.42 -11.25
C GLU A 486 11.14 9.52 -12.13
N THR A 487 9.81 9.67 -12.06
CA THR A 487 9.09 10.71 -12.78
C THR A 487 9.44 12.10 -12.25
N LEU A 488 9.52 12.28 -10.92
CA LEU A 488 9.98 13.52 -10.31
C LEU A 488 11.42 13.88 -10.75
N GLN A 489 12.35 12.92 -10.74
CA GLN A 489 13.72 13.14 -11.19
C GLN A 489 13.77 13.62 -12.64
N ALA A 490 13.04 12.96 -13.55
CA ALA A 490 13.01 13.36 -14.95
C ALA A 490 12.43 14.77 -15.17
N VAL A 491 11.40 15.15 -14.41
CA VAL A 491 10.85 16.51 -14.47
C VAL A 491 11.87 17.53 -13.97
N MET A 492 12.59 17.22 -12.89
CA MET A 492 13.64 18.09 -12.37
C MET A 492 14.83 18.22 -13.33
N GLU A 493 15.27 17.12 -13.94
CA GLU A 493 16.34 17.10 -14.95
C GLU A 493 15.96 17.95 -16.17
N ARG A 494 14.72 17.83 -16.66
CA ARG A 494 14.19 18.66 -17.76
C ARG A 494 14.19 20.15 -17.41
N GLY A 495 13.90 20.49 -16.15
CA GLY A 495 13.97 21.87 -15.65
C GLY A 495 15.39 22.38 -15.38
N GLY A 496 16.40 21.51 -15.45
CA GLY A 496 17.80 21.82 -15.25
C GLY A 496 18.25 21.88 -13.77
N PRO A 497 19.55 22.18 -13.52
CA PRO A 497 20.16 22.10 -12.18
C PRO A 497 19.51 23.01 -11.13
N GLY A 498 18.94 24.16 -11.55
CA GLY A 498 18.23 25.09 -10.69
C GLY A 498 16.76 24.75 -10.44
N CYS A 499 16.24 23.67 -11.04
CA CYS A 499 14.84 23.29 -10.88
C CYS A 499 14.52 22.94 -9.43
N ARG A 500 13.39 23.49 -8.96
CA ARG A 500 12.81 23.24 -7.64
C ARG A 500 11.36 22.83 -7.78
N ALA A 501 10.98 21.78 -7.05
CA ALA A 501 9.68 21.13 -7.17
C ALA A 501 8.96 21.03 -5.81
N VAL A 502 7.67 21.30 -5.81
CA VAL A 502 6.77 20.97 -4.71
C VAL A 502 6.03 19.70 -5.08
N VAL A 503 5.94 18.74 -4.16
CA VAL A 503 5.19 17.49 -4.35
C VAL A 503 4.01 17.48 -3.40
N TRP A 504 2.80 17.19 -3.90
CA TRP A 504 1.62 16.94 -3.07
C TRP A 504 1.26 15.46 -3.16
N ALA A 505 1.35 14.76 -2.03
CA ALA A 505 1.00 13.36 -1.92
C ALA A 505 0.53 13.05 -0.49
N HIS A 506 0.04 11.84 -0.24
CA HIS A 506 -0.34 11.39 1.09
C HIS A 506 0.88 11.29 2.04
N ASN A 507 0.68 11.41 3.36
CA ASN A 507 1.74 11.27 4.38
C ASN A 507 2.52 9.95 4.23
N SER A 508 1.87 8.86 3.81
CA SER A 508 2.50 7.56 3.59
C SER A 508 3.52 7.55 2.44
N HIS A 509 3.36 8.45 1.46
CA HIS A 509 4.30 8.66 0.36
C HIS A 509 5.32 9.75 0.69
N VAL A 510 4.87 10.84 1.33
CA VAL A 510 5.73 11.99 1.65
C VAL A 510 6.70 11.73 2.79
N GLY A 511 6.26 11.03 3.84
CA GLY A 511 7.07 10.75 5.01
C GLY A 511 8.16 9.74 4.70
N ASP A 512 9.27 9.81 5.42
CA ASP A 512 10.35 8.81 5.30
C ASP A 512 9.90 7.46 5.88
N ALA A 513 9.61 6.49 5.00
CA ALA A 513 9.11 5.18 5.40
C ALA A 513 10.08 4.41 6.30
N THR A 514 11.38 4.70 6.27
CA THR A 514 12.36 4.03 7.15
C THR A 514 12.09 4.32 8.64
N ALA A 515 11.37 5.39 8.93
CA ALA A 515 10.94 5.78 10.27
C ALA A 515 9.55 5.22 10.66
N THR A 516 8.94 4.35 9.85
CA THR A 516 7.59 3.84 10.07
C THR A 516 7.53 2.32 10.02
N GLU A 517 6.39 1.75 10.43
CA GLU A 517 6.07 0.32 10.29
C GLU A 517 6.12 -0.14 8.83
N MET A 518 5.99 0.77 7.86
CA MET A 518 6.12 0.46 6.43
C MET A 518 7.57 0.11 6.08
N GLY A 519 8.54 0.91 6.52
CA GLY A 519 9.96 0.59 6.35
C GLY A 519 10.35 -0.73 7.01
N ALA A 520 9.78 -1.01 8.19
CA ALA A 520 9.96 -2.31 8.86
C ALA A 520 9.37 -3.49 8.08
N ARG A 521 8.45 -3.27 7.13
CA ARG A 521 7.93 -4.26 6.17
C ARG A 521 8.75 -4.33 4.88
N GLY A 522 9.78 -3.51 4.73
CA GLY A 522 10.55 -3.35 3.49
C GLY A 522 9.82 -2.53 2.42
N GLU A 523 8.79 -1.77 2.81
CA GLU A 523 8.14 -0.79 1.95
C GLU A 523 8.96 0.51 1.96
N THR A 524 9.16 1.12 0.79
CA THR A 524 9.78 2.45 0.64
C THR A 524 8.71 3.53 0.47
N SER A 525 9.12 4.79 0.50
CA SER A 525 8.27 5.93 0.16
C SER A 525 9.00 6.92 -0.74
N LEU A 526 8.24 7.74 -1.45
CA LEU A 526 8.74 8.88 -2.22
C LEU A 526 9.60 9.81 -1.34
N GLY A 527 9.23 10.02 -0.08
CA GLY A 527 9.99 10.76 0.92
C GLY A 527 11.36 10.15 1.23
N ALA A 528 11.41 8.84 1.46
CA ALA A 528 12.67 8.12 1.71
C ALA A 528 13.60 8.18 0.49
N LEU A 529 13.05 7.97 -0.71
CA LEU A 529 13.79 8.07 -1.97
C LEU A 529 14.29 9.50 -2.22
N ALA A 530 13.46 10.51 -1.97
CA ALA A 530 13.84 11.92 -2.09
C ALA A 530 14.96 12.30 -1.11
N ARG A 531 14.90 11.83 0.14
CA ARG A 531 15.99 12.04 1.11
C ARG A 531 17.28 11.32 0.69
N SER A 532 17.17 10.08 0.19
CA SER A 532 18.34 9.35 -0.30
C SER A 532 19.03 10.06 -1.47
N ALA A 533 18.28 10.68 -2.37
CA ALA A 533 18.83 11.29 -3.58
C ALA A 533 19.21 12.76 -3.43
N PHE A 534 18.46 13.53 -2.64
CA PHE A 534 18.67 14.97 -2.48
C PHE A 534 19.29 15.35 -1.13
N GLY A 535 19.40 14.42 -0.18
CA GLY A 535 19.92 14.67 1.16
C GLY A 535 19.18 15.83 1.84
N ASP A 536 19.93 16.81 2.32
CA ASP A 536 19.39 18.04 2.90
C ASP A 536 18.56 18.89 1.92
N GLY A 537 18.67 18.62 0.62
CA GLY A 537 17.88 19.23 -0.44
C GLY A 537 16.43 18.75 -0.55
N ALA A 538 16.02 17.75 0.22
CA ALA A 538 14.62 17.38 0.42
C ALA A 538 14.09 17.97 1.74
N TYR A 539 12.85 18.45 1.74
CA TYR A 539 12.14 18.92 2.94
C TYR A 539 10.74 18.30 3.00
N LEU A 540 10.44 17.54 4.05
CA LEU A 540 9.21 16.75 4.19
C LEU A 540 8.27 17.40 5.21
N ILE A 541 7.05 17.72 4.79
CA ILE A 541 6.01 18.33 5.64
C ILE A 541 4.86 17.35 5.76
N GLY A 542 4.57 16.85 6.96
CA GLY A 542 3.37 16.02 7.21
C GLY A 542 2.20 16.85 7.74
N MET A 543 0.97 16.33 7.64
CA MET A 543 -0.21 16.97 8.24
C MET A 543 -1.09 15.99 9.02
N GLY A 544 -1.67 16.46 10.13
CA GLY A 544 -2.54 15.66 11.00
C GLY A 544 -3.83 16.35 11.43
N THR A 545 -4.84 15.55 11.78
CA THR A 545 -6.09 16.02 12.39
C THR A 545 -6.63 15.08 13.48
N ASP A 546 -7.36 15.63 14.46
CA ASP A 546 -8.04 14.85 15.52
C ASP A 546 -9.42 14.38 15.08
N ARG A 547 -10.28 15.30 14.63
CA ARG A 547 -11.71 15.07 14.39
C ARG A 547 -12.23 15.92 13.23
N GLY A 548 -13.50 15.73 12.92
CA GLY A 548 -14.24 16.50 11.93
C GLY A 548 -14.70 15.59 10.81
N THR A 549 -14.72 16.09 9.57
CA THR A 549 -15.23 15.32 8.42
C THR A 549 -14.18 15.10 7.34
N VAL A 550 -14.34 14.03 6.57
CA VAL A 550 -13.50 13.65 5.44
C VAL A 550 -14.35 13.14 4.27
N ALA A 551 -14.00 13.49 3.04
CA ALA A 551 -14.58 12.88 1.84
C ALA A 551 -13.90 11.53 1.55
N ALA A 552 -14.64 10.42 1.70
CA ALA A 552 -14.13 9.08 1.51
C ALA A 552 -15.24 8.08 1.10
N ALA A 553 -14.85 6.97 0.47
CA ALA A 553 -15.75 5.84 0.23
C ALA A 553 -15.67 4.80 1.36
N LEU A 554 -16.64 3.89 1.45
CA LEU A 554 -16.57 2.74 2.38
C LEU A 554 -15.77 1.57 1.82
N GLU A 555 -15.81 1.42 0.50
CA GLU A 555 -15.26 0.31 -0.24
C GLU A 555 -14.65 0.84 -1.54
N TRP A 556 -13.78 0.05 -2.14
CA TRP A 556 -13.16 0.36 -3.44
C TRP A 556 -14.24 0.54 -4.51
N ASP A 557 -14.06 1.53 -5.39
CA ASP A 557 -15.04 1.94 -6.42
C ASP A 557 -16.41 2.38 -5.89
N GLY A 558 -16.58 2.47 -4.56
CA GLY A 558 -17.80 2.95 -3.93
C GLY A 558 -18.00 4.46 -4.12
N PRO A 559 -19.24 4.95 -3.94
CA PRO A 559 -19.51 6.38 -4.02
C PRO A 559 -18.81 7.14 -2.89
N MET A 560 -18.38 8.36 -3.20
CA MET A 560 -17.88 9.29 -2.20
C MET A 560 -18.98 9.66 -1.21
N ALA A 561 -18.65 9.68 0.07
CA ALA A 561 -19.50 10.23 1.12
C ALA A 561 -18.67 11.10 2.07
N VAL A 562 -19.32 12.10 2.65
CA VAL A 562 -18.77 12.83 3.80
C VAL A 562 -18.90 11.93 5.02
N ARG A 563 -17.78 11.68 5.69
CA ARG A 563 -17.66 10.77 6.84
C ARG A 563 -17.12 11.50 8.06
N ASP A 564 -17.65 11.19 9.23
CA ASP A 564 -17.11 11.67 10.49
C ASP A 564 -15.85 10.88 10.88
N LEU A 565 -14.75 11.60 11.10
CA LEU A 565 -13.55 11.04 11.69
C LEU A 565 -13.81 10.77 13.17
N ARG A 566 -13.38 9.60 13.67
CA ARG A 566 -13.35 9.39 15.12
C ARG A 566 -12.27 10.29 15.70
N HIS A 567 -12.37 10.59 16.99
CA HIS A 567 -11.26 11.24 17.69
C HIS A 567 -9.98 10.40 17.59
N SER A 568 -8.85 11.09 17.62
CA SER A 568 -7.51 10.49 17.58
C SER A 568 -7.33 9.38 18.63
N HIS A 569 -6.58 8.34 18.28
CA HIS A 569 -6.32 7.24 19.20
C HIS A 569 -5.49 7.74 20.41
N PRO A 570 -5.76 7.33 21.66
CA PRO A 570 -5.06 7.85 22.84
C PRO A 570 -3.52 7.70 22.82
N GLU A 571 -3.00 6.73 22.08
CA GLU A 571 -1.57 6.45 21.92
C GLU A 571 -0.95 7.07 20.66
N SER A 572 -1.62 8.01 20.01
CA SER A 572 -1.18 8.60 18.74
C SER A 572 -0.56 9.99 18.89
N TYR A 573 0.23 10.41 17.89
CA TYR A 573 0.75 11.78 17.85
C TYR A 573 -0.37 12.81 17.76
N GLU A 574 -1.46 12.51 17.05
CA GLU A 574 -2.65 13.37 16.96
C GLU A 574 -3.26 13.61 18.35
N ARG A 575 -3.23 12.61 19.24
CA ARG A 575 -3.66 12.80 20.63
C ARG A 575 -2.73 13.73 21.40
N ALA A 576 -1.42 13.60 21.22
CA ALA A 576 -0.46 14.51 21.84
C ALA A 576 -0.64 15.96 21.33
N CYS A 577 -0.87 16.15 20.03
CA CYS A 577 -1.20 17.43 19.44
C CYS A 577 -2.51 18.00 19.98
N THR A 578 -3.54 17.17 20.17
CA THR A 578 -4.81 17.59 20.77
C THR A 578 -4.63 18.05 22.22
N ARG A 579 -3.80 17.33 22.99
CA ARG A 579 -3.53 17.64 24.41
C ARG A 579 -2.70 18.91 24.61
N SER A 580 -1.99 19.40 23.59
CA SER A 580 -1.31 20.70 23.67
C SER A 580 -2.27 21.87 23.89
N GLY A 581 -3.56 21.68 23.57
CA GLY A 581 -4.60 22.72 23.66
C GLY A 581 -4.54 23.75 22.54
N ILE A 582 -3.65 23.59 21.56
CA ILE A 582 -3.44 24.52 20.46
C ILE A 582 -4.15 23.97 19.21
N PRO A 583 -5.18 24.65 18.68
CA PRO A 583 -6.03 24.08 17.65
C PRO A 583 -5.36 24.00 16.28
N ARG A 584 -4.40 24.88 15.98
CA ARG A 584 -3.72 24.97 14.68
C ARG A 584 -2.29 25.45 14.86
N PHE A 585 -1.33 24.71 14.32
CA PHE A 585 0.09 25.08 14.42
C PHE A 585 0.95 24.40 13.37
N LEU A 586 2.12 24.96 13.13
CA LEU A 586 3.27 24.26 12.53
C LEU A 586 4.22 23.82 13.63
N LEU A 587 4.77 22.62 13.51
CA LEU A 587 5.74 22.08 14.46
C LEU A 587 7.03 21.78 13.70
N PRO A 588 8.07 22.61 13.86
CA PRO A 588 9.38 22.33 13.28
C PRO A 588 9.98 21.11 13.98
N MET A 589 10.57 20.19 13.22
CA MET A 589 11.26 19.01 13.76
C MET A 589 12.69 18.88 13.24
N ARG A 590 13.01 19.54 12.13
CA ARG A 590 14.37 19.67 11.59
C ARG A 590 15.07 20.90 12.17
N GLY A 591 16.33 20.73 12.56
CA GLY A 591 17.19 21.84 13.01
C GLY A 591 16.87 22.38 14.40
N LEU A 592 15.86 21.83 15.08
CA LEU A 592 15.81 21.86 16.54
C LEU A 592 17.07 21.15 17.04
N GLY A 593 17.76 21.71 18.03
CA GLY A 593 18.99 21.14 18.59
C GLY A 593 18.76 19.77 19.22
N ARG A 594 19.60 19.36 20.17
CA ARG A 594 19.19 18.31 21.14
C ARG A 594 18.11 18.89 22.08
N ASP A 595 17.00 19.30 21.49
CA ASP A 595 15.85 19.91 22.14
C ASP A 595 14.94 18.80 22.63
N THR A 596 14.38 19.00 23.81
CA THR A 596 13.45 18.09 24.49
C THR A 596 12.30 17.63 23.59
N VAL A 597 11.93 18.38 22.54
CA VAL A 597 10.84 18.03 21.62
C VAL A 597 11.19 16.90 20.66
N ARG A 598 12.37 16.92 20.05
CA ARG A 598 12.78 15.83 19.15
C ARG A 598 12.92 14.53 19.93
N GLU A 599 13.48 14.59 21.14
CA GLU A 599 13.60 13.45 22.03
C GLU A 599 12.24 12.96 22.55
N ALA A 600 11.35 13.87 22.94
CA ALA A 600 9.99 13.54 23.40
C ALA A 600 9.12 12.89 22.32
N LEU A 601 9.38 13.19 21.04
CA LEU A 601 8.66 12.66 19.89
C LEU A 601 9.43 11.56 19.15
N ALA A 602 10.64 11.19 19.57
CA ALA A 602 11.46 10.21 18.86
C ALA A 602 10.93 8.77 19.00
N GLU A 603 10.32 8.45 20.15
CA GLU A 603 9.76 7.12 20.38
C GLU A 603 8.60 6.83 19.41
N PRO A 604 8.56 5.63 18.80
CA PRO A 604 7.44 5.28 17.93
C PRO A 604 6.08 5.35 18.63
N MET A 605 5.16 6.11 18.06
CA MET A 605 3.75 6.23 18.44
C MET A 605 2.86 5.97 17.22
N LEU A 606 1.55 5.84 17.44
CA LEU A 606 0.62 5.70 16.32
C LEU A 606 0.51 7.01 15.54
N GLU A 607 0.45 6.91 14.21
CA GLU A 607 0.14 8.01 13.28
C GLU A 607 -1.06 7.59 12.43
N ARG A 608 -2.01 8.51 12.25
CA ARG A 608 -3.21 8.31 11.44
C ARG A 608 -2.90 8.53 9.95
N ALA A 609 -3.41 7.62 9.12
CA ALA A 609 -3.32 7.66 7.67
C ALA A 609 -4.61 7.14 7.04
N VAL A 610 -5.46 8.06 6.58
CA VAL A 610 -6.75 7.78 5.96
C VAL A 610 -6.64 7.95 4.45
N GLY A 611 -6.65 6.84 3.71
CA GLY A 611 -6.69 6.89 2.25
C GLY A 611 -8.06 7.33 1.70
N VAL A 612 -8.35 6.88 0.49
CA VAL A 612 -9.61 7.15 -0.23
C VAL A 612 -10.79 6.38 0.34
N ILE A 613 -10.51 5.34 1.14
CA ILE A 613 -11.47 4.52 1.87
C ILE A 613 -11.34 4.81 3.35
N TYR A 614 -12.47 5.03 4.02
CA TYR A 614 -12.52 5.22 5.46
C TYR A 614 -13.65 4.43 6.11
N ARG A 615 -13.27 3.65 7.13
CA ARG A 615 -14.12 2.76 7.90
C ARG A 615 -13.87 2.95 9.39
N ALA A 616 -14.79 3.64 10.06
CA ALA A 616 -14.64 3.99 11.48
C ALA A 616 -14.60 2.75 12.41
N ASP A 617 -15.23 1.64 11.99
CA ASP A 617 -15.25 0.37 12.71
C ASP A 617 -13.86 -0.29 12.78
N THR A 618 -13.04 -0.10 11.74
CA THR A 618 -11.71 -0.70 11.60
C THR A 618 -10.56 0.28 11.71
N GLU A 619 -10.81 1.57 11.94
CA GLU A 619 -9.83 2.67 11.84
C GLU A 619 -8.46 2.36 12.48
N LEU A 620 -8.45 1.82 13.70
CA LEU A 620 -7.22 1.48 14.41
C LEU A 620 -6.37 0.40 13.72
N ALA A 621 -7.01 -0.51 12.99
CA ALA A 621 -6.35 -1.59 12.27
C ALA A 621 -6.01 -1.20 10.82
N SER A 622 -6.84 -0.35 10.19
CA SER A 622 -6.71 -0.02 8.76
C SER A 622 -6.09 1.34 8.47
N HIS A 623 -6.09 2.26 9.44
CA HIS A 623 -5.75 3.67 9.24
C HIS A 623 -4.76 4.22 10.28
N TYR A 624 -4.09 3.35 11.02
CA TYR A 624 -3.01 3.72 11.91
C TYR A 624 -1.80 2.81 11.70
N PHE A 625 -0.61 3.38 11.78
CA PHE A 625 0.65 2.63 11.83
C PHE A 625 1.58 3.23 12.88
N ALA A 626 2.59 2.47 13.31
CA ALA A 626 3.62 3.01 14.21
C ALA A 626 4.66 3.83 13.43
N ALA A 627 5.00 5.02 13.92
CA ALA A 627 5.95 5.93 13.29
C ALA A 627 6.79 6.70 14.32
N SER A 628 7.99 7.11 13.92
CA SER A 628 8.77 8.14 14.62
C SER A 628 8.60 9.47 13.87
N LEU A 629 7.71 10.34 14.36
CA LEU A 629 7.32 11.57 13.66
C LEU A 629 8.50 12.48 13.27
N PRO A 630 9.49 12.78 14.15
CA PRO A 630 10.62 13.64 13.81
C PRO A 630 11.71 12.95 12.98
N ALA A 631 11.62 11.63 12.81
CA ALA A 631 12.44 10.91 11.84
C ALA A 631 11.72 10.79 10.49
N GLN A 632 10.39 10.83 10.47
CA GLN A 632 9.58 10.74 9.25
C GLN A 632 9.45 12.09 8.53
N PHE A 633 9.29 13.19 9.26
CA PHE A 633 9.06 14.53 8.69
C PHE A 633 10.02 15.57 9.27
N ASP A 634 10.23 16.65 8.51
CA ASP A 634 10.99 17.83 8.92
C ASP A 634 10.09 18.89 9.58
N GLU A 635 8.81 18.90 9.23
CA GLU A 635 7.78 19.80 9.74
C GLU A 635 6.44 19.05 9.85
N TRP A 636 5.63 19.40 10.84
CA TRP A 636 4.27 18.88 10.99
C TRP A 636 3.25 19.99 11.10
N ALA A 637 2.23 19.98 10.23
CA ALA A 637 1.09 20.87 10.35
C ALA A 637 -0.07 20.17 11.07
N TRP A 638 -0.69 20.88 12.00
CA TRP A 638 -1.76 20.33 12.82
C TRP A 638 -3.04 21.14 12.71
N PHE A 639 -4.17 20.43 12.66
CA PHE A 639 -5.51 20.98 12.79
C PHE A 639 -6.32 20.12 13.76
N ALA A 640 -6.79 20.69 14.88
CA ALA A 640 -7.60 19.93 15.83
C ALA A 640 -8.99 19.56 15.28
N GLU A 641 -9.48 20.25 14.26
CA GLU A 641 -10.75 19.97 13.62
C GLU A 641 -10.69 20.38 12.15
N THR A 642 -11.22 19.51 11.29
CA THR A 642 -11.15 19.64 9.83
C THR A 642 -12.45 19.29 9.13
N HIS A 643 -12.60 19.71 7.88
CA HIS A 643 -13.81 19.49 7.09
C HIS A 643 -13.52 18.72 5.81
N ALA A 644 -14.52 17.99 5.32
CA ALA A 644 -14.44 17.34 4.02
C ALA A 644 -14.24 18.39 2.91
N VAL A 645 -13.45 18.05 1.89
CA VAL A 645 -13.30 18.88 0.68
C VAL A 645 -14.67 19.15 0.03
N ASP A 646 -14.83 20.32 -0.59
CA ASP A 646 -16.00 20.61 -1.42
C ASP A 646 -15.85 19.91 -2.78
N ALA A 647 -16.16 18.61 -2.76
CA ALA A 647 -16.10 17.71 -3.91
C ALA A 647 -17.34 17.77 -4.80
N LYS A 648 -18.08 18.90 -4.81
CA LYS A 648 -19.28 19.10 -5.65
C LYS A 648 -19.06 18.52 -7.04
N ALA A 649 -19.92 17.55 -7.35
CA ALA A 649 -19.91 16.69 -8.52
C ALA A 649 -19.26 17.37 -9.73
N GLY A 650 -18.14 16.83 -10.19
CA GLY A 650 -17.80 16.97 -11.60
C GLY A 650 -19.01 16.56 -12.45
N PRO A 651 -19.20 17.11 -13.66
CA PRO A 651 -20.46 17.03 -14.39
C PRO A 651 -21.00 15.61 -14.31
N THR A 652 -22.14 15.50 -13.64
CA THR A 652 -23.03 14.37 -13.80
C THR A 652 -23.14 14.16 -15.30
N HIS A 653 -22.91 12.93 -15.76
CA HIS A 653 -23.50 12.55 -17.03
C HIS A 653 -24.97 12.99 -16.96
N ASP A 654 -25.34 13.83 -17.93
CA ASP A 654 -26.57 14.61 -18.07
C ASP A 654 -26.68 15.88 -17.20
N ALA A 655 -26.24 17.01 -17.78
CA ALA A 655 -27.10 18.18 -18.01
C ALA A 655 -26.32 19.28 -18.74
N ASP A 656 -26.63 19.41 -20.03
CA ASP A 656 -26.52 20.65 -20.79
C ASP A 656 -27.19 21.81 -19.99
N PRO A 657 -26.49 22.92 -19.66
CA PRO A 657 -27.12 24.09 -19.03
C PRO A 657 -28.09 24.85 -19.94
N GLY A 658 -28.47 24.29 -21.09
CA GLY A 658 -29.41 24.86 -22.04
C GLY A 658 -30.90 24.55 -21.82
N THR A 659 -31.32 23.71 -20.87
CA THR A 659 -32.72 23.24 -20.83
C THR A 659 -33.31 23.01 -19.43
N TYR A 660 -33.49 24.08 -18.64
CA TYR A 660 -34.63 24.12 -17.71
C TYR A 660 -35.83 24.73 -18.44
N PRO A 661 -37.01 24.07 -18.43
CA PRO A 661 -38.16 24.77 -17.91
C PRO A 661 -39.21 23.91 -17.17
N PHE A 662 -39.85 24.54 -16.18
CA PHE A 662 -41.06 24.17 -15.41
C PHE A 662 -40.87 23.06 -14.35
N GLY A 663 -41.32 23.16 -13.10
CA GLY A 663 -42.34 24.04 -12.52
C GLY A 663 -43.49 23.21 -11.96
N LEU A 664 -43.28 22.63 -10.75
CA LEU A 664 -44.24 22.39 -9.65
C LEU A 664 -43.66 21.36 -8.67
#